data_AF-A0A4P9YXH4-F1
#
_entry.id   AF-A0A4P9YXH4-F1
#
_cell.length_a   1.000
_cell.length_b   1.000
_cell.length_c   1.000
_cell.angle_alpha   90.00
_cell.angle_beta   90.00
_cell.angle_gamma   90.00
#
_symmetry.space_group_name_H-M   'P 1'
#
loop_
_entity.id
_entity.type
_entity.pdbx_description
1 polymer ?
#
loop_
_entity_poly.entity_id
_entity_poly.type
_entity_poly.pdbx_seq_one_letter_code
_entity_poly.pdbx_strand_id
1 'polypeptide(L)'
;MRNDGIQVPRVMCVDNTACVELLRGGPGKEQSVLTTLDIESAKSESRRSEGQLIAKLNKLFSAHDHFARPSVDSAWAIGHYAGQVTYTDGDILSKNLDILSADLVNVCRNSKSPFVSELFSSMAVATEANPRDSRAIVAAQQSSKPMRAPSRRVKRAATRRGGDAAADADPADDAKPANDGKQGVARQIDSTLEDLFAAIDECRVWPVYHLRPSDADMIASGAAPPFDNKRVRLQARAMLLPELARQRQTAPDMTISFQHEEFLQRFDTLLRLFQLDASRSPREKIGALAMIKGWSENDALTGDSRVFLRETIWKQFEDALRQAEKGERAARKGGAADDDATANMDANEPANSQMPVQQQQQQYGMPTAPEAHSMSMMAMPDAPFRGYAASQAGDNQSVIFNDDEYLQVRNHPGAYQGSFAGHSGPSSYYGGGGGGGAGPQSVSPGQHYDDDSVSLYESVYHGARSQAMSHAHPLPSTWGDNEATPVAHHKKAIYHENAQYEPVDEDDEVEETRQRRCWVCCTRILTWWIPEFCITKCGRMKREDVRMAWREKVAICLIILLICAISILYILLLPYLLCPTTYLFTSEELSHYQGTEAIYMSVHGVIYDTTPLSNTQHGISTRPVTQQDMLDYAGKDVSQLFPIPLTVACAGLVVNENVKVVGSDEDRQLIDLTAVHSADNRYAELPGVRLKEANWYKSVFLPRMKKVRKGQLAFDPKEVKKLGEKNQRRWSIINGDVIDLTLYYRTANRSEITALPNKDDWRYLSAVDDLFTVYSGQDNTDRIQYIRPASARGPILSCLRNMFKVGVVDVRRGWRCQLAEYLLLATACFLGLVILVKFLAALQLGTRRNPEDHDKFVICQVPCYTEGEDSLQRAFESLAALNYDDKRKLIFVIADGMIVGSGNDRPTPRIVLDLLGVDPKYNPDPLPFKSVGEGANQLNYGKVYSGLYEHEGHVVPYLVVVKVGRPTERNRPGNRGKRDSQIVLMRFLNRVHFDRPMAPLELEIYHQLKNVIGVHPSFYEYVLMVDADTCVSPQSLNRLISCMLHDQRVMGICGETRLANEDLTWATMIQVY
;
A
#
# COMPACT_ATOMS: atom_id res chain seq x y z
N MET A 1 -27.32 -11.78 -33.53
CA MET A 1 -28.49 -10.87 -33.57
C MET A 1 -28.47 -9.99 -34.82
N ARG A 2 -27.83 -8.80 -34.86
CA ARG A 2 -27.88 -7.95 -36.08
C ARG A 2 -27.27 -8.61 -37.32
N ASN A 3 -26.11 -9.28 -37.19
CA ASN A 3 -25.49 -10.08 -38.26
C ASN A 3 -26.29 -11.36 -38.63
N ASP A 4 -27.49 -11.53 -38.06
CA ASP A 4 -28.32 -12.73 -38.10
C ASP A 4 -29.81 -12.34 -38.26
N GLY A 5 -30.06 -11.23 -38.98
CA GLY A 5 -31.40 -10.75 -39.35
C GLY A 5 -32.18 -9.99 -38.27
N ILE A 6 -31.81 -10.09 -36.99
CA ILE A 6 -32.61 -9.55 -35.88
C ILE A 6 -32.42 -8.02 -35.74
N GLN A 7 -33.53 -7.29 -35.79
CA GLN A 7 -33.58 -5.85 -35.51
C GLN A 7 -33.40 -5.55 -34.01
N VAL A 8 -32.15 -5.42 -33.56
CA VAL A 8 -31.83 -4.94 -32.20
C VAL A 8 -31.71 -3.42 -32.20
N PRO A 9 -32.41 -2.69 -31.30
CA PRO A 9 -32.36 -1.23 -31.19
C PRO A 9 -30.94 -0.65 -31.30
N ARG A 10 -30.76 0.42 -32.07
CA ARG A 10 -29.44 1.02 -32.29
C ARG A 10 -29.03 1.92 -31.12
N VAL A 11 -28.63 1.29 -30.02
CA VAL A 11 -27.78 1.95 -29.04
C VAL A 11 -26.51 2.41 -29.76
N MET A 12 -26.28 3.72 -29.81
CA MET A 12 -25.01 4.29 -30.23
C MET A 12 -24.04 4.20 -29.06
N CYS A 13 -23.11 3.25 -29.17
CA CYS A 13 -21.92 3.16 -28.34
C CYS A 13 -20.76 3.86 -29.06
N VAL A 14 -19.74 4.30 -28.31
CA VAL A 14 -18.49 4.78 -28.91
C VAL A 14 -17.73 3.56 -29.44
N ASP A 15 -17.39 3.57 -30.72
CA ASP A 15 -16.60 2.53 -31.37
C ASP A 15 -15.13 2.94 -31.41
N ASN A 16 -14.23 2.08 -30.93
CA ASN A 16 -12.79 2.32 -30.88
C ASN A 16 -12.04 1.65 -32.05
N THR A 17 -12.75 1.03 -33.01
CA THR A 17 -12.16 0.29 -34.15
C THR A 17 -11.18 1.14 -34.95
N ALA A 18 -11.45 2.43 -35.18
CA ALA A 18 -10.52 3.32 -35.88
C ALA A 18 -9.18 3.51 -35.12
N CYS A 19 -9.21 3.56 -33.78
CA CYS A 19 -8.00 3.59 -32.96
C CYS A 19 -7.22 2.26 -33.02
N VAL A 20 -7.92 1.13 -33.11
CA VAL A 20 -7.30 -0.20 -33.25
C VAL A 20 -6.68 -0.38 -34.63
N GLU A 21 -7.35 0.07 -35.69
CA GLU A 21 -6.80 0.06 -37.06
C GLU A 21 -5.57 0.96 -37.21
N LEU A 22 -5.56 2.14 -36.56
CA LEU A 22 -4.39 3.02 -36.48
C LEU A 22 -3.19 2.29 -35.84
N LEU A 23 -3.44 1.56 -34.76
CA LEU A 23 -2.39 0.85 -34.01
C LEU A 23 -1.87 -0.38 -34.76
N ARG A 24 -2.76 -1.36 -35.01
CA ARG A 24 -2.41 -2.69 -35.53
C ARG A 24 -2.33 -2.70 -37.05
N GLY A 25 -3.25 -2.01 -37.71
CA GLY A 25 -3.59 -2.15 -39.12
C GLY A 25 -5.03 -2.66 -39.26
N GLY A 26 -5.58 -2.56 -40.48
CA GLY A 26 -6.93 -3.02 -40.80
C GLY A 26 -6.93 -3.83 -42.11
N PRO A 27 -8.04 -4.51 -42.46
CA PRO A 27 -8.13 -5.27 -43.70
C PRO A 27 -7.82 -4.39 -44.93
N GLY A 28 -6.70 -4.67 -45.61
CA GLY A 28 -6.23 -3.86 -46.76
C GLY A 28 -5.47 -2.57 -46.41
N LYS A 29 -5.13 -2.32 -45.13
CA LYS A 29 -4.30 -1.19 -44.69
C LYS A 29 -2.93 -1.69 -44.21
N GLU A 30 -1.90 -1.58 -45.05
CA GLU A 30 -0.52 -2.01 -44.73
C GLU A 30 0.19 -1.11 -43.70
N GLN A 31 -0.26 0.13 -43.56
CA GLN A 31 0.40 1.16 -42.75
C GLN A 31 -0.34 1.39 -41.44
N SER A 32 0.33 1.05 -40.33
CA SER A 32 -0.13 1.26 -38.96
C SER A 32 1.04 1.78 -38.09
N VAL A 33 0.76 2.14 -36.84
CA VAL A 33 1.80 2.50 -35.86
C VAL A 33 2.75 1.32 -35.66
N LEU A 34 2.25 0.09 -35.51
CA LEU A 34 3.08 -1.09 -35.30
C LEU A 34 3.91 -1.46 -36.53
N THR A 35 3.34 -1.47 -37.75
CA THR A 35 4.15 -1.74 -38.95
C THR A 35 5.19 -0.64 -39.21
N THR A 36 4.87 0.61 -38.84
CA THR A 36 5.84 1.71 -38.91
C THR A 36 7.00 1.50 -37.92
N LEU A 37 6.70 1.11 -36.67
CA LEU A 37 7.70 0.82 -35.64
C LEU A 37 8.63 -0.33 -36.03
N ASP A 38 8.09 -1.44 -36.53
CA ASP A 38 8.88 -2.59 -37.00
C ASP A 38 9.84 -2.20 -38.13
N ILE A 39 9.36 -1.47 -39.15
CA ILE A 39 10.18 -1.03 -40.30
C ILE A 39 11.31 -0.10 -39.88
N GLU A 40 11.09 0.77 -38.90
CA GLU A 40 12.12 1.67 -38.36
C GLU A 40 13.10 0.93 -37.42
N SER A 41 12.62 -0.05 -36.66
CA SER A 41 13.44 -0.91 -35.79
C SER A 41 14.42 -1.75 -36.60
N ALA A 42 13.94 -2.36 -37.69
CA ALA A 42 14.70 -3.21 -38.61
C ALA A 42 15.81 -2.47 -39.40
N LYS A 43 15.90 -1.13 -39.31
CA LYS A 43 17.03 -0.38 -39.86
C LYS A 43 18.35 -0.76 -39.18
N SER A 44 19.44 -0.66 -39.93
CA SER A 44 20.81 -0.70 -39.38
C SER A 44 20.99 0.38 -38.32
N GLU A 45 21.73 0.09 -37.25
CA GLU A 45 21.99 1.00 -36.12
C GLU A 45 22.32 2.44 -36.55
N SER A 46 23.27 2.60 -37.49
CA SER A 46 23.69 3.89 -38.08
C SER A 46 22.60 4.66 -38.85
N ARG A 47 21.39 4.09 -39.00
CA ARG A 47 20.22 4.70 -39.67
C ARG A 47 18.94 4.62 -38.82
N ARG A 48 18.99 4.02 -37.63
CA ARG A 48 17.88 3.95 -36.67
C ARG A 48 17.82 5.26 -35.89
N SER A 49 16.64 5.86 -35.76
CA SER A 49 16.50 7.16 -35.10
C SER A 49 15.04 7.41 -34.69
N GLU A 50 14.82 7.73 -33.42
CA GLU A 50 13.49 8.04 -32.89
C GLU A 50 12.87 9.26 -33.59
N GLY A 51 13.67 10.29 -33.89
CA GLY A 51 13.22 11.43 -34.69
C GLY A 51 12.74 11.06 -36.10
N GLN A 52 13.30 10.01 -36.73
CA GLN A 52 12.79 9.51 -38.02
C GLN A 52 11.46 8.75 -37.83
N LEU A 53 11.32 7.95 -36.78
CA LEU A 53 10.06 7.29 -36.43
C LEU A 53 8.96 8.33 -36.18
N ILE A 54 9.21 9.31 -35.31
CA ILE A 54 8.23 10.34 -34.93
C ILE A 54 7.85 11.22 -36.14
N ALA A 55 8.81 11.62 -36.98
CA ALA A 55 8.52 12.36 -38.21
C ALA A 55 7.68 11.53 -39.21
N LYS A 56 7.93 10.21 -39.30
CA LYS A 56 7.20 9.29 -40.17
C LYS A 56 5.77 9.04 -39.66
N LEU A 57 5.58 8.79 -38.36
CA LEU A 57 4.27 8.67 -37.73
C LEU A 57 3.42 9.94 -37.92
N ASN A 58 3.99 11.12 -37.64
CA ASN A 58 3.32 12.39 -37.89
C ASN A 58 2.98 12.61 -39.37
N LYS A 59 3.86 12.21 -40.30
CA LYS A 59 3.59 12.31 -41.75
C LYS A 59 2.46 11.38 -42.23
N LEU A 60 2.36 10.18 -41.66
CA LEU A 60 1.37 9.18 -42.08
C LEU A 60 -0.01 9.39 -41.43
N PHE A 61 -0.06 9.82 -40.17
CA PHE A 61 -1.27 9.74 -39.35
C PHE A 61 -1.82 11.09 -38.85
N SER A 62 -1.21 12.24 -39.15
CA SER A 62 -1.68 13.57 -38.71
C SER A 62 -3.08 14.00 -39.18
N ALA A 63 -3.70 13.25 -40.10
CA ALA A 63 -5.08 13.45 -40.56
C ALA A 63 -6.08 12.42 -40.01
N HIS A 64 -5.68 11.61 -39.02
CA HIS A 64 -6.52 10.56 -38.43
C HIS A 64 -7.08 10.99 -37.07
N ASP A 65 -8.40 10.88 -36.86
CA ASP A 65 -9.09 11.43 -35.67
C ASP A 65 -8.53 10.98 -34.31
N HIS A 66 -7.97 9.77 -34.24
CA HIS A 66 -7.34 9.22 -33.03
C HIS A 66 -5.83 9.52 -32.90
N PHE A 67 -5.21 10.27 -33.82
CA PHE A 67 -3.79 10.63 -33.77
C PHE A 67 -3.64 12.15 -33.62
N ALA A 68 -2.88 12.60 -32.63
CA ALA A 68 -2.60 14.01 -32.38
C ALA A 68 -1.10 14.29 -32.38
N ARG A 69 -0.71 15.46 -32.89
CA ARG A 69 0.65 16.00 -32.74
C ARG A 69 0.70 16.92 -31.52
N PRO A 70 1.46 16.58 -30.45
CA PRO A 70 1.70 17.48 -29.33
C PRO A 70 2.45 18.76 -29.75
N SER A 71 2.49 19.76 -28.87
CA SER A 71 3.31 20.96 -29.03
C SER A 71 4.82 20.72 -28.88
N VAL A 72 5.23 19.49 -28.54
CA VAL A 72 6.62 19.05 -28.47
C VAL A 72 6.93 18.29 -29.76
N ASP A 73 7.89 18.78 -30.55
CA ASP A 73 8.21 18.21 -31.88
C ASP A 73 8.73 16.77 -31.85
N SER A 74 9.27 16.33 -30.71
CA SER A 74 9.73 14.97 -30.47
C SER A 74 8.74 14.15 -29.62
N ALA A 75 7.46 14.36 -29.88
CA ALA A 75 6.37 13.58 -29.32
C ALA A 75 5.26 13.31 -30.35
N TRP A 76 4.41 12.33 -30.04
CA TRP A 76 3.20 11.99 -30.78
C TRP A 76 2.14 11.49 -29.79
N ALA A 77 0.86 11.52 -30.13
CA ALA A 77 -0.20 11.16 -29.19
C ALA A 77 -1.33 10.35 -29.84
N ILE A 78 -1.97 9.48 -29.04
CA ILE A 78 -3.13 8.70 -29.44
C ILE A 78 -4.32 9.04 -28.54
N GLY A 79 -5.48 9.32 -29.13
CA GLY A 79 -6.77 9.41 -28.45
C GLY A 79 -7.36 8.02 -28.19
N HIS A 80 -6.99 7.39 -27.08
CA HIS A 80 -7.55 6.10 -26.65
C HIS A 80 -8.96 6.27 -26.05
N TYR A 81 -9.71 5.18 -25.94
CA TYR A 81 -11.06 5.15 -25.34
C TYR A 81 -11.14 5.74 -23.91
N ALA A 82 -10.03 5.72 -23.16
CA ALA A 82 -9.92 6.25 -21.79
C ALA A 82 -9.37 7.69 -21.72
N GLY A 83 -8.93 8.28 -22.84
CA GLY A 83 -8.31 9.60 -22.92
C GLY A 83 -7.09 9.64 -23.85
N GLN A 84 -6.58 10.85 -24.12
CA GLN A 84 -5.38 11.02 -24.93
C GLN A 84 -4.12 10.66 -24.13
N VAL A 85 -3.24 9.84 -24.73
CA VAL A 85 -1.92 9.50 -24.20
C VAL A 85 -0.84 10.08 -25.13
N THR A 86 0.11 10.81 -24.56
CA THR A 86 1.28 11.33 -25.27
C THR A 86 2.48 10.42 -25.07
N TYR A 87 3.15 10.10 -26.17
CA TYR A 87 4.38 9.32 -26.24
C TYR A 87 5.52 10.26 -26.64
N THR A 88 6.53 10.38 -25.79
CA THR A 88 7.71 11.24 -25.95
C THR A 88 8.95 10.43 -26.30
N ASP A 89 10.04 11.11 -26.69
CA ASP A 89 11.37 10.51 -26.82
C ASP A 89 11.69 9.54 -25.67
N GLY A 90 11.99 8.31 -26.07
CA GLY A 90 12.48 7.24 -25.23
C GLY A 90 12.85 6.06 -26.12
N ASP A 91 13.61 5.12 -25.56
CA ASP A 91 14.16 3.92 -26.21
C ASP A 91 13.11 2.94 -26.79
N ILE A 92 12.21 3.38 -27.68
CA ILE A 92 11.11 2.54 -28.19
C ILE A 92 11.56 1.67 -29.36
N LEU A 93 12.45 2.13 -30.23
CA LEU A 93 13.06 1.30 -31.28
C LEU A 93 14.02 0.26 -30.69
N SER A 94 14.75 0.60 -29.62
CA SER A 94 15.62 -0.31 -28.87
C SER A 94 14.81 -1.32 -28.05
N LYS A 95 13.77 -0.90 -27.32
CA LYS A 95 12.85 -1.82 -26.61
C LYS A 95 12.02 -2.71 -27.53
N ASN A 96 11.69 -2.28 -28.75
CA ASN A 96 11.03 -3.15 -29.74
C ASN A 96 11.97 -4.22 -30.31
N LEU A 97 13.29 -4.07 -30.16
CA LEU A 97 14.28 -5.03 -30.63
C LEU A 97 14.75 -5.99 -29.54
N ASP A 98 14.84 -5.53 -28.28
CA ASP A 98 15.15 -6.36 -27.09
C ASP A 98 16.35 -7.31 -27.26
N ILE A 99 17.43 -6.77 -27.85
CA ILE A 99 18.61 -7.55 -28.23
C ILE A 99 19.45 -7.88 -27.00
N LEU A 100 19.58 -9.18 -26.73
CA LEU A 100 20.48 -9.73 -25.73
C LEU A 100 21.90 -9.89 -26.32
N SER A 101 22.92 -9.68 -25.49
CA SER A 101 24.31 -9.96 -25.89
C SER A 101 24.51 -11.45 -26.16
N ALA A 102 25.00 -11.78 -27.36
CA ALA A 102 25.34 -13.15 -27.75
C ALA A 102 26.37 -13.78 -26.80
N ASP A 103 27.35 -13.01 -26.32
CA ASP A 103 28.35 -13.46 -25.35
C ASP A 103 27.73 -13.78 -23.99
N LEU A 104 26.78 -12.97 -23.52
CA LEU A 104 26.04 -13.24 -22.28
C LEU A 104 25.24 -14.55 -22.39
N VAL A 105 24.51 -14.74 -23.51
CA VAL A 105 23.75 -15.97 -23.74
C VAL A 105 24.67 -17.19 -23.86
N ASN A 106 25.84 -17.06 -24.49
CA ASN A 106 26.86 -18.11 -24.51
C ASN A 106 27.38 -18.44 -23.10
N VAL A 107 27.68 -17.44 -22.27
CA VAL A 107 28.14 -17.64 -20.88
C VAL A 107 27.05 -18.32 -20.04
N CYS A 108 25.79 -17.87 -20.14
CA CYS A 108 24.68 -18.46 -19.37
C CYS A 108 24.34 -19.88 -19.82
N ARG A 109 24.34 -20.18 -21.13
CA ARG A 109 24.18 -21.55 -21.67
C ARG A 109 25.28 -22.51 -21.21
N ASN A 110 26.50 -22.01 -20.98
CA ASN A 110 27.63 -22.78 -20.46
C ASN A 110 27.76 -22.69 -18.91
N SER A 111 26.73 -22.21 -18.20
CA SER A 111 26.73 -22.16 -16.74
C SER A 111 26.74 -23.55 -16.12
N LYS A 112 27.44 -23.71 -14.99
CA LYS A 112 27.43 -24.95 -14.19
C LYS A 112 26.12 -25.16 -13.40
N SER A 113 25.24 -24.15 -13.34
CA SER A 113 23.92 -24.28 -12.74
C SER A 113 22.91 -24.74 -13.80
N PRO A 114 22.27 -25.92 -13.65
CA PRO A 114 21.29 -26.42 -14.61
C PRO A 114 20.18 -25.41 -14.88
N PHE A 115 19.63 -24.80 -13.82
CA PHE A 115 18.61 -23.74 -13.90
C PHE A 115 19.04 -22.56 -14.77
N VAL A 116 20.30 -22.12 -14.69
CA VAL A 116 20.79 -21.00 -15.52
C VAL A 116 20.99 -21.42 -16.98
N SER A 117 21.42 -22.67 -17.23
CA SER A 117 21.52 -23.20 -18.60
C SER A 117 20.14 -23.40 -19.24
N GLU A 118 19.14 -23.79 -18.45
CA GLU A 118 17.75 -24.02 -18.86
C GLU A 118 17.00 -22.71 -19.13
N LEU A 119 17.16 -21.71 -18.26
CA LEU A 119 16.59 -20.37 -18.42
C LEU A 119 17.05 -19.67 -19.71
N PHE A 120 18.25 -20.00 -20.21
CA PHE A 120 18.81 -19.48 -21.46
C PHE A 120 18.70 -20.49 -22.63
N SER A 121 17.94 -21.57 -22.48
CA SER A 121 17.71 -22.56 -23.53
C SER A 121 17.06 -21.98 -24.80
N SER A 122 17.06 -22.75 -25.89
CA SER A 122 16.44 -22.38 -27.17
C SER A 122 14.92 -22.24 -27.13
N MET A 123 14.26 -22.64 -26.03
CA MET A 123 12.82 -22.44 -25.82
C MET A 123 12.49 -21.08 -25.18
N ALA A 124 13.46 -20.44 -24.52
CA ALA A 124 13.28 -19.14 -23.85
C ALA A 124 13.97 -17.99 -24.60
N VAL A 125 15.14 -18.25 -25.19
CA VAL A 125 15.94 -17.25 -25.92
C VAL A 125 16.12 -17.69 -27.38
N ALA A 126 15.53 -16.91 -28.29
CA ALA A 126 15.73 -17.04 -29.72
C ALA A 126 17.14 -16.56 -30.09
N THR A 127 17.88 -17.33 -30.90
CA THR A 127 19.29 -17.03 -31.21
C THR A 127 19.61 -17.27 -32.68
N GLU A 128 20.01 -16.21 -33.40
CA GLU A 128 20.52 -16.32 -34.78
C GLU A 128 21.96 -16.84 -34.74
N ALA A 129 22.24 -17.95 -35.43
CA ALA A 129 23.59 -18.50 -35.56
C ALA A 129 24.29 -18.00 -36.83
N ASN A 130 25.63 -18.00 -36.84
CA ASN A 130 26.42 -17.58 -37.98
C ASN A 130 26.24 -18.57 -39.16
N PRO A 131 25.92 -18.11 -40.38
CA PRO A 131 25.79 -18.98 -41.56
C PRO A 131 27.06 -19.79 -41.92
N ARG A 132 28.22 -19.50 -41.31
CA ARG A 132 29.47 -20.25 -41.45
C ARG A 132 29.87 -21.07 -40.21
N ASP A 133 29.23 -20.85 -39.07
CA ASP A 133 29.46 -21.61 -37.83
C ASP A 133 28.16 -21.65 -37.00
N SER A 134 27.51 -22.81 -37.00
CA SER A 134 26.24 -23.03 -36.30
C SER A 134 26.34 -23.00 -34.77
N ARG A 135 27.55 -22.91 -34.20
CA ARG A 135 27.76 -22.71 -32.75
C ARG A 135 27.95 -21.24 -32.38
N ALA A 136 28.35 -20.39 -33.33
CA ALA A 136 28.56 -18.97 -33.08
C ALA A 136 27.23 -18.20 -33.14
N ILE A 137 26.67 -17.84 -31.97
CA ILE A 137 25.53 -16.94 -31.86
C ILE A 137 25.95 -15.53 -32.35
N VAL A 138 25.17 -14.95 -33.27
CA VAL A 138 25.39 -13.61 -33.84
C VAL A 138 24.42 -12.59 -33.22
N ALA A 139 23.20 -13.00 -32.91
CA ALA A 139 22.21 -12.18 -32.23
C ALA A 139 21.32 -13.07 -31.32
N ALA A 140 20.81 -12.48 -30.24
CA ALA A 140 19.87 -13.14 -29.35
C ALA A 140 18.74 -12.18 -28.94
N GLN A 141 17.56 -12.72 -28.68
CA GLN A 141 16.37 -11.98 -28.27
C GLN A 141 15.52 -12.86 -27.34
N GLN A 142 14.91 -12.29 -26.31
CA GLN A 142 13.92 -13.01 -25.51
C GLN A 142 12.62 -13.16 -26.31
N SER A 143 12.00 -14.36 -26.32
CA SER A 143 10.70 -14.49 -26.96
C SER A 143 9.59 -13.96 -26.06
N SER A 144 8.71 -13.14 -26.61
CA SER A 144 7.48 -12.68 -25.95
C SER A 144 6.26 -13.58 -26.24
N LYS A 145 6.43 -14.64 -27.04
CA LYS A 145 5.37 -15.63 -27.33
C LYS A 145 5.26 -16.64 -26.15
N PRO A 146 4.06 -17.04 -25.73
CA PRO A 146 3.89 -17.93 -24.58
C PRO A 146 4.33 -19.36 -24.88
N MET A 147 5.16 -19.94 -24.00
CA MET A 147 5.71 -21.30 -24.15
C MET A 147 4.67 -22.45 -24.09
N ARG A 148 3.38 -22.15 -23.92
CA ARG A 148 2.29 -23.13 -23.79
C ARG A 148 1.02 -22.62 -24.45
N ALA A 149 0.41 -23.46 -25.30
CA ALA A 149 -0.86 -23.16 -25.97
C ALA A 149 -2.05 -23.06 -24.98
N PRO A 150 -3.11 -22.27 -25.29
CA PRO A 150 -4.29 -22.12 -24.45
C PRO A 150 -4.98 -23.44 -24.09
N SER A 151 -5.15 -23.70 -22.80
CA SER A 151 -5.49 -25.00 -22.20
C SER A 151 -6.92 -25.51 -22.46
N ARG A 152 -7.71 -24.84 -23.31
CA ARG A 152 -9.09 -25.23 -23.67
C ARG A 152 -9.33 -25.45 -25.15
N ARG A 153 -8.37 -25.18 -26.03
CA ARG A 153 -8.52 -25.35 -27.49
C ARG A 153 -8.47 -26.84 -27.84
N VAL A 154 -9.61 -27.52 -27.72
CA VAL A 154 -9.83 -28.83 -28.33
C VAL A 154 -9.51 -28.68 -29.82
N LYS A 155 -8.50 -29.41 -30.34
CA LYS A 155 -8.19 -29.42 -31.78
C LYS A 155 -9.46 -29.92 -32.51
N ARG A 156 -10.29 -28.98 -32.98
CA ARG A 156 -11.55 -29.26 -33.67
C ARG A 156 -11.20 -30.04 -34.94
N ALA A 157 -11.44 -31.35 -34.92
CA ALA A 157 -11.10 -32.22 -36.05
C ALA A 157 -11.77 -31.68 -37.30
N ALA A 158 -10.96 -31.14 -38.22
CA ALA A 158 -11.47 -30.42 -39.38
C ALA A 158 -12.06 -31.43 -40.36
N THR A 159 -13.38 -31.63 -40.30
CA THR A 159 -14.17 -32.47 -41.21
C THR A 159 -14.28 -31.85 -42.60
N ARG A 160 -13.13 -31.61 -43.23
CA ARG A 160 -13.04 -31.23 -44.64
C ARG A 160 -13.29 -32.46 -45.50
N ARG A 161 -14.29 -32.36 -46.37
CA ARG A 161 -14.38 -33.19 -47.58
C ARG A 161 -13.19 -32.84 -48.48
N GLY A 162 -12.49 -33.85 -49.00
CA GLY A 162 -11.32 -33.70 -49.86
C GLY A 162 -10.31 -34.80 -49.54
N GLY A 163 -9.74 -35.42 -50.57
CA GLY A 163 -8.85 -36.57 -50.41
C GLY A 163 -7.39 -36.21 -50.10
N ASP A 164 -6.66 -37.29 -49.84
CA ASP A 164 -5.21 -37.48 -50.01
C ASP A 164 -4.22 -36.93 -48.97
N ALA A 165 -3.50 -37.89 -48.39
CA ALA A 165 -2.13 -37.82 -47.85
C ALA A 165 -1.79 -36.82 -46.73
N ALA A 166 -2.20 -37.14 -45.49
CA ALA A 166 -1.38 -36.91 -44.28
C ALA A 166 -1.88 -37.76 -43.09
N ALA A 167 -1.33 -38.98 -42.94
CA ALA A 167 -1.30 -39.69 -41.67
C ALA A 167 0.14 -39.64 -41.12
N ASP A 168 0.32 -39.97 -39.84
CA ASP A 168 1.61 -40.02 -39.13
C ASP A 168 2.36 -38.69 -39.03
N ALA A 169 1.95 -37.88 -38.05
CA ALA A 169 2.74 -36.79 -37.48
C ALA A 169 2.73 -36.92 -35.95
N ASP A 170 3.91 -37.13 -35.36
CA ASP A 170 4.07 -37.35 -33.92
C ASP A 170 3.80 -36.08 -33.09
N PRO A 171 3.32 -36.16 -31.83
CA PRO A 171 3.07 -35.00 -30.97
C PRO A 171 4.31 -34.16 -30.61
N ALA A 172 5.51 -34.60 -31.01
CA ALA A 172 6.78 -33.97 -30.67
C ALA A 172 7.18 -32.81 -31.60
N ASP A 173 6.62 -32.72 -32.82
CA ASP A 173 7.17 -31.83 -33.85
C ASP A 173 6.57 -30.40 -33.85
N ASP A 174 5.50 -30.16 -33.09
CA ASP A 174 4.99 -28.82 -32.73
C ASP A 174 6.02 -27.99 -31.90
N ALA A 175 7.17 -28.58 -31.52
CA ALA A 175 8.23 -27.96 -30.71
C ALA A 175 9.43 -27.38 -31.49
N LYS A 176 9.39 -27.32 -32.82
CA LYS A 176 10.38 -26.55 -33.61
C LYS A 176 10.04 -25.06 -33.55
N PRO A 177 10.84 -24.17 -32.93
CA PRO A 177 10.62 -22.74 -33.06
C PRO A 177 10.79 -22.33 -34.51
N ALA A 178 9.80 -21.61 -35.06
CA ALA A 178 9.91 -21.01 -36.39
C ALA A 178 11.11 -20.05 -36.42
N ASN A 179 11.84 -20.05 -37.54
CA ASN A 179 13.07 -19.26 -37.70
C ASN A 179 12.74 -17.77 -38.00
N ASP A 180 11.92 -17.16 -37.14
CA ASP A 180 11.44 -15.76 -37.18
C ASP A 180 12.57 -14.76 -36.82
N GLY A 181 13.70 -14.84 -37.52
CA GLY A 181 14.79 -13.88 -37.37
C GLY A 181 14.31 -12.46 -37.63
N LYS A 182 14.37 -11.61 -36.59
CA LYS A 182 14.02 -10.17 -36.57
C LYS A 182 12.52 -9.83 -36.52
N GLN A 183 11.70 -10.62 -35.82
CA GLN A 183 10.36 -10.16 -35.41
C GLN A 183 10.44 -9.24 -34.16
N GLY A 184 10.08 -7.97 -34.31
CA GLY A 184 10.03 -7.00 -33.20
C GLY A 184 9.06 -7.42 -32.09
N VAL A 185 9.38 -7.07 -30.85
CA VAL A 185 8.63 -7.44 -29.63
C VAL A 185 7.16 -7.07 -29.74
N ALA A 186 6.84 -5.87 -30.22
CA ALA A 186 5.47 -5.42 -30.38
C ALA A 186 4.68 -6.34 -31.33
N ARG A 187 5.30 -6.86 -32.39
CA ARG A 187 4.69 -7.80 -33.34
C ARG A 187 4.57 -9.23 -32.78
N GLN A 188 5.48 -9.64 -31.89
CA GLN A 188 5.34 -10.91 -31.14
C GLN A 188 4.16 -10.85 -30.16
N ILE A 189 4.00 -9.71 -29.46
CA ILE A 189 2.85 -9.44 -28.59
C ILE A 189 1.56 -9.38 -29.41
N ASP A 190 1.57 -8.70 -30.56
CA ASP A 190 0.41 -8.56 -31.44
C ASP A 190 -0.12 -9.93 -31.90
N SER A 191 0.76 -10.81 -32.39
CA SER A 191 0.42 -12.21 -32.73
C SER A 191 -0.09 -13.01 -31.52
N THR A 192 0.47 -12.79 -30.33
CA THR A 192 0.04 -13.46 -29.10
C THR A 192 -1.36 -13.02 -28.67
N LEU A 193 -1.70 -11.75 -28.89
CA LEU A 193 -3.03 -11.22 -28.64
C LEU A 193 -4.07 -11.78 -29.63
N GLU A 194 -3.71 -12.06 -30.89
CA GLU A 194 -4.62 -12.71 -31.84
C GLU A 194 -4.95 -14.15 -31.42
N ASP A 195 -3.95 -14.96 -31.05
CA ASP A 195 -4.19 -16.31 -30.50
C ASP A 195 -5.04 -16.28 -29.22
N LEU A 196 -4.84 -15.27 -28.36
CA LEU A 196 -5.62 -15.08 -27.14
C LEU A 196 -7.07 -14.67 -27.46
N PHE A 197 -7.30 -13.71 -28.36
CA PHE A 197 -8.64 -13.28 -28.75
C PHE A 197 -9.41 -14.40 -29.46
N ALA A 198 -8.77 -15.18 -30.34
CA ALA A 198 -9.37 -16.35 -30.95
C ALA A 198 -9.79 -17.41 -29.91
N ALA A 199 -9.00 -17.61 -28.86
CA ALA A 199 -9.35 -18.51 -27.75
C ALA A 199 -10.46 -17.94 -26.83
N ILE A 200 -10.59 -16.61 -26.74
CA ILE A 200 -11.66 -15.92 -26.01
C ILE A 200 -12.98 -15.97 -26.79
N ASP A 201 -12.97 -15.84 -28.11
CA ASP A 201 -14.15 -15.95 -28.98
C ASP A 201 -14.76 -17.37 -28.97
N GLU A 202 -13.95 -18.41 -28.69
CA GLU A 202 -14.43 -19.78 -28.44
C GLU A 202 -15.06 -19.97 -27.03
N CYS A 203 -15.07 -18.94 -26.16
CA CYS A 203 -15.50 -19.04 -24.76
C CYS A 203 -16.74 -18.17 -24.41
N ARG A 204 -17.53 -18.58 -23.40
CA ARG A 204 -18.53 -17.70 -22.74
C ARG A 204 -17.79 -16.71 -21.83
N VAL A 205 -17.61 -15.48 -22.31
CA VAL A 205 -16.94 -14.39 -21.57
C VAL A 205 -17.83 -13.85 -20.45
N TRP A 206 -17.24 -13.60 -19.28
CA TRP A 206 -17.87 -12.94 -18.14
C TRP A 206 -17.05 -11.69 -17.76
N PRO A 207 -17.46 -10.48 -18.16
CA PRO A 207 -16.68 -9.27 -17.91
C PRO A 207 -16.78 -8.82 -16.45
N VAL A 208 -15.64 -8.53 -15.83
CA VAL A 208 -15.54 -7.92 -14.49
C VAL A 208 -14.89 -6.55 -14.63
N TYR A 209 -15.59 -5.50 -14.20
CA TYR A 209 -15.16 -4.11 -14.34
C TYR A 209 -14.58 -3.59 -13.02
N HIS A 210 -13.28 -3.35 -12.98
CA HIS A 210 -12.61 -2.74 -11.84
C HIS A 210 -12.53 -1.22 -12.00
N LEU A 211 -12.90 -0.47 -10.95
CA LEU A 211 -12.88 1.00 -10.94
C LEU A 211 -11.96 1.50 -9.81
N ARG A 212 -10.90 2.27 -10.14
CA ARG A 212 -10.03 2.91 -9.14
C ARG A 212 -10.79 4.06 -8.47
N PRO A 213 -10.94 4.11 -7.13
CA PRO A 213 -11.75 5.12 -6.44
C PRO A 213 -11.16 6.53 -6.54
N SER A 214 -9.82 6.67 -6.50
CA SER A 214 -9.09 7.89 -6.83
C SER A 214 -7.62 7.58 -7.10
N ASP A 215 -6.90 8.52 -7.70
CA ASP A 215 -5.47 8.38 -8.02
C ASP A 215 -4.52 8.67 -6.84
N ALA A 216 -5.05 8.87 -5.63
CA ALA A 216 -4.23 8.96 -4.42
C ALA A 216 -3.63 7.60 -4.04
N ASP A 217 -2.44 7.59 -3.43
CA ASP A 217 -1.72 6.38 -3.05
C ASP A 217 -1.96 6.02 -1.57
N MET A 218 -2.37 4.76 -1.35
CA MET A 218 -2.55 4.16 -0.02
C MET A 218 -1.28 4.29 0.85
N ILE A 219 -0.11 4.11 0.22
CA ILE A 219 1.20 4.03 0.87
C ILE A 219 1.58 5.37 1.53
N ALA A 220 1.23 6.50 0.91
CA ALA A 220 1.65 7.83 1.36
C ALA A 220 0.83 8.39 2.54
N SER A 221 -0.33 7.79 2.84
CA SER A 221 -1.32 8.34 3.79
C SER A 221 -1.75 7.39 4.90
N GLY A 222 -1.51 6.08 4.77
CA GLY A 222 -1.90 5.08 5.78
C GLY A 222 -3.42 4.91 5.95
N ALA A 223 -4.21 5.47 5.03
CA ALA A 223 -5.67 5.45 5.06
C ALA A 223 -6.22 4.98 3.70
N ALA A 224 -7.49 4.58 3.68
CA ALA A 224 -8.19 4.33 2.42
C ALA A 224 -8.29 5.64 1.61
N PRO A 225 -7.87 5.67 0.33
CA PRO A 225 -7.84 6.89 -0.45
C PRO A 225 -9.27 7.40 -0.70
N PRO A 226 -9.49 8.74 -0.66
CA PRO A 226 -10.83 9.33 -0.75
C PRO A 226 -11.49 9.01 -2.10
N PHE A 227 -12.82 8.94 -2.13
CA PHE A 227 -13.56 8.59 -3.35
C PHE A 227 -13.69 9.81 -4.29
N ASP A 228 -12.97 9.81 -5.42
CA ASP A 228 -13.11 10.85 -6.44
C ASP A 228 -14.24 10.53 -7.43
N ASN A 229 -15.37 11.20 -7.19
CA ASN A 229 -16.53 11.23 -8.06
C ASN A 229 -16.22 11.57 -9.54
N LYS A 230 -15.17 12.35 -9.84
CA LYS A 230 -14.77 12.68 -11.21
C LYS A 230 -14.03 11.49 -11.83
N ARG A 231 -13.02 10.94 -11.15
CA ARG A 231 -12.21 9.80 -11.61
C ARG A 231 -13.04 8.54 -11.84
N VAL A 232 -13.96 8.21 -10.93
CA VAL A 232 -14.85 7.04 -11.10
C VAL A 232 -15.84 7.27 -12.25
N ARG A 233 -16.42 8.48 -12.37
CA ARG A 233 -17.33 8.83 -13.48
C ARG A 233 -16.65 8.81 -14.85
N LEU A 234 -15.37 9.17 -14.93
CA LEU A 234 -14.58 9.08 -16.15
C LEU A 234 -14.37 7.62 -16.57
N GLN A 235 -13.97 6.75 -15.64
CA GLN A 235 -13.79 5.31 -15.89
C GLN A 235 -15.11 4.65 -16.31
N ALA A 236 -16.22 4.90 -15.60
CA ALA A 236 -17.51 4.32 -15.93
C ALA A 236 -18.01 4.71 -17.33
N ARG A 237 -17.71 5.94 -17.79
CA ARG A 237 -17.99 6.39 -19.17
C ARG A 237 -17.06 5.76 -20.20
N ALA A 238 -15.76 5.67 -19.93
CA ALA A 238 -14.79 5.02 -20.82
C ALA A 238 -15.11 3.53 -21.01
N MET A 239 -15.60 2.86 -19.96
CA MET A 239 -16.05 1.46 -20.00
C MET A 239 -17.50 1.29 -20.51
N LEU A 240 -18.16 2.38 -20.94
CA LEU A 240 -19.53 2.40 -21.49
C LEU A 240 -20.59 1.77 -20.56
N LEU A 241 -20.38 1.81 -19.24
CA LEU A 241 -21.30 1.19 -18.27
C LEU A 241 -22.71 1.81 -18.29
N PRO A 242 -22.90 3.14 -18.39
CA PRO A 242 -24.22 3.74 -18.57
C PRO A 242 -24.91 3.29 -19.86
N GLU A 243 -24.15 3.17 -20.95
CA GLU A 243 -24.65 2.76 -22.27
C GLU A 243 -25.07 1.28 -22.27
N LEU A 244 -24.31 0.41 -21.61
CA LEU A 244 -24.63 -1.00 -21.39
C LEU A 244 -25.85 -1.18 -20.48
N ALA A 245 -25.95 -0.40 -19.39
CA ALA A 245 -27.12 -0.41 -18.50
C ALA A 245 -28.39 0.04 -19.25
N ARG A 246 -28.30 1.12 -20.03
CA ARG A 246 -29.38 1.57 -20.93
C ARG A 246 -29.71 0.51 -21.98
N GLN A 247 -28.72 -0.16 -22.58
CA GLN A 247 -28.94 -1.23 -23.54
C GLN A 247 -29.77 -2.36 -22.92
N ARG A 248 -29.46 -2.79 -21.69
CA ARG A 248 -30.23 -3.81 -20.96
C ARG A 248 -31.65 -3.37 -20.58
N GLN A 249 -31.90 -2.06 -20.47
CA GLN A 249 -33.24 -1.51 -20.26
C GLN A 249 -34.07 -1.41 -21.55
N THR A 250 -33.43 -1.33 -22.72
CA THR A 250 -34.11 -1.07 -24.02
C THR A 250 -34.11 -2.24 -25.00
N ALA A 251 -33.34 -3.30 -24.75
CA ALA A 251 -33.28 -4.51 -25.56
C ALA A 251 -33.62 -5.75 -24.71
N PRO A 252 -34.25 -6.79 -25.28
CA PRO A 252 -34.49 -8.05 -24.57
C PRO A 252 -33.19 -8.68 -24.04
N ASP A 253 -33.24 -9.19 -22.81
CA ASP A 253 -32.09 -9.72 -22.06
C ASP A 253 -31.68 -11.13 -22.53
N MET A 254 -31.29 -11.21 -23.81
CA MET A 254 -31.02 -12.42 -24.58
C MET A 254 -29.55 -12.84 -24.42
N THR A 255 -29.21 -13.31 -23.22
CA THR A 255 -27.85 -13.66 -22.80
C THR A 255 -27.29 -14.93 -23.45
N ILE A 256 -28.14 -15.79 -24.01
CA ILE A 256 -27.77 -17.10 -24.57
C ILE A 256 -28.07 -17.14 -26.07
N SER A 257 -27.23 -17.84 -26.85
CA SER A 257 -27.52 -18.14 -28.25
C SER A 257 -26.91 -19.46 -28.70
N PHE A 258 -27.59 -20.18 -29.59
CA PHE A 258 -27.15 -21.42 -30.22
C PHE A 258 -27.36 -21.35 -31.74
N GLN A 259 -26.58 -22.07 -32.53
CA GLN A 259 -26.95 -22.33 -33.93
C GLN A 259 -28.24 -23.17 -34.01
N HIS A 260 -28.97 -23.09 -35.12
CA HIS A 260 -30.24 -23.82 -35.25
C HIS A 260 -30.07 -25.35 -35.16
N GLU A 261 -29.11 -25.96 -35.88
CA GLU A 261 -28.74 -27.37 -35.68
C GLU A 261 -28.31 -27.65 -34.24
N GLU A 262 -27.46 -26.81 -33.64
CA GLU A 262 -26.91 -26.99 -32.29
C GLU A 262 -28.02 -27.01 -31.22
N PHE A 263 -28.99 -26.09 -31.32
CA PHE A 263 -30.15 -26.05 -30.42
C PHE A 263 -31.01 -27.30 -30.59
N LEU A 264 -31.38 -27.65 -31.83
CA LEU A 264 -32.22 -28.80 -32.11
C LEU A 264 -31.54 -30.11 -31.69
N GLN A 265 -30.23 -30.25 -31.92
CA GLN A 265 -29.45 -31.43 -31.52
C GLN A 265 -29.28 -31.51 -30.00
N ARG A 266 -28.97 -30.38 -29.33
CA ARG A 266 -28.79 -30.35 -27.87
C ARG A 266 -30.07 -30.71 -27.12
N PHE A 267 -31.21 -30.21 -27.59
CA PHE A 267 -32.50 -30.39 -26.92
C PHE A 267 -33.41 -31.45 -27.56
N ASP A 268 -32.93 -32.22 -28.54
CA ASP A 268 -33.70 -33.22 -29.32
C ASP A 268 -34.61 -34.11 -28.46
N THR A 269 -34.07 -34.65 -27.37
CA THR A 269 -34.79 -35.49 -26.39
C THR A 269 -36.06 -34.82 -25.84
N LEU A 270 -36.03 -33.50 -25.61
CA LEU A 270 -37.21 -32.72 -25.22
C LEU A 270 -38.10 -32.40 -26.42
N LEU A 271 -37.50 -32.08 -27.56
CA LEU A 271 -38.18 -31.56 -28.75
C LEU A 271 -39.07 -32.60 -29.42
N ARG A 272 -38.71 -33.89 -29.34
CA ARG A 272 -39.53 -35.02 -29.80
C ARG A 272 -40.94 -35.02 -29.21
N LEU A 273 -41.12 -34.55 -27.96
CA LEU A 273 -42.43 -34.48 -27.29
C LEU A 273 -43.40 -33.49 -27.96
N PHE A 274 -42.88 -32.49 -28.67
CA PHE A 274 -43.69 -31.47 -29.37
C PHE A 274 -43.98 -31.82 -30.83
N GLN A 275 -43.60 -33.02 -31.28
CA GLN A 275 -43.91 -33.58 -32.61
C GLN A 275 -43.62 -32.62 -33.78
N LEU A 276 -42.48 -31.91 -33.69
CA LEU A 276 -42.07 -30.92 -34.69
C LEU A 276 -41.87 -31.58 -36.06
N ASP A 277 -42.65 -31.13 -37.04
CA ASP A 277 -42.65 -31.56 -38.44
C ASP A 277 -41.23 -31.68 -39.01
N ALA A 278 -40.83 -32.91 -39.33
CA ALA A 278 -39.48 -33.24 -39.77
C ALA A 278 -39.10 -32.61 -41.11
N SER A 279 -40.06 -32.26 -41.96
CA SER A 279 -39.83 -31.68 -43.31
C SER A 279 -39.36 -30.23 -43.27
N ARG A 280 -39.66 -29.51 -42.18
CA ARG A 280 -39.36 -28.08 -42.02
C ARG A 280 -37.87 -27.79 -41.82
N SER A 281 -37.43 -26.60 -42.19
CA SER A 281 -36.08 -26.14 -41.90
C SER A 281 -35.83 -26.03 -40.38
N PRO A 282 -34.55 -26.03 -39.94
CA PRO A 282 -34.19 -25.83 -38.53
C PRO A 282 -34.80 -24.56 -37.91
N ARG A 283 -34.86 -23.46 -38.69
CA ARG A 283 -35.47 -22.19 -38.26
C ARG A 283 -36.98 -22.31 -38.02
N GLU A 284 -37.69 -22.94 -38.95
CA GLU A 284 -39.15 -23.13 -38.86
C GLU A 284 -39.56 -24.08 -37.74
N LYS A 285 -38.72 -25.08 -37.41
CA LYS A 285 -38.91 -25.95 -36.25
C LYS A 285 -38.82 -25.17 -34.93
N ILE A 286 -37.87 -24.25 -34.83
CA ILE A 286 -37.72 -23.36 -33.67
C ILE A 286 -38.87 -22.33 -33.60
N GLY A 287 -39.30 -21.77 -34.74
CA GLY A 287 -40.48 -20.91 -34.81
C GLY A 287 -41.77 -21.61 -34.38
N ALA A 288 -41.98 -22.86 -34.80
CA ALA A 288 -43.11 -23.67 -34.35
C ALA A 288 -43.04 -23.99 -32.85
N LEU A 289 -41.86 -24.34 -32.33
CA LEU A 289 -41.63 -24.53 -30.90
C LEU A 289 -41.99 -23.28 -30.09
N ALA A 290 -41.56 -22.10 -30.54
CA ALA A 290 -41.87 -20.83 -29.88
C ALA A 290 -43.39 -20.60 -29.76
N MET A 291 -44.15 -20.86 -30.82
CA MET A 291 -45.62 -20.79 -30.78
C MET A 291 -46.22 -21.80 -29.79
N ILE A 292 -45.78 -23.07 -29.83
CA ILE A 292 -46.27 -24.14 -28.95
C ILE A 292 -45.95 -23.85 -27.47
N LYS A 293 -44.81 -23.21 -27.20
CA LYS A 293 -44.37 -22.83 -25.85
C LYS A 293 -44.90 -21.48 -25.37
N GLY A 294 -45.60 -20.72 -26.21
CA GLY A 294 -46.09 -19.38 -25.90
C GLY A 294 -44.97 -18.35 -25.69
N TRP A 295 -43.80 -18.54 -26.32
CA TRP A 295 -42.67 -17.63 -26.20
C TRP A 295 -42.92 -16.32 -26.95
N SER A 296 -42.71 -15.20 -26.25
CA SER A 296 -42.71 -13.87 -26.86
C SER A 296 -41.32 -13.50 -27.40
N GLU A 297 -41.25 -12.40 -28.15
CA GLU A 297 -39.98 -11.76 -28.56
C GLU A 297 -39.10 -11.32 -27.37
N ASN A 298 -39.65 -11.29 -26.16
CA ASN A 298 -38.90 -11.07 -24.92
C ASN A 298 -38.28 -12.35 -24.34
N ASP A 299 -38.71 -13.53 -24.79
CA ASP A 299 -38.30 -14.85 -24.26
C ASP A 299 -37.31 -15.56 -25.21
N ALA A 300 -37.61 -15.53 -26.52
CA ALA A 300 -36.76 -16.05 -27.57
C ALA A 300 -36.84 -15.19 -28.85
N LEU A 301 -35.72 -15.08 -29.57
CA LEU A 301 -35.65 -14.44 -30.89
C LEU A 301 -34.96 -15.38 -31.87
N THR A 302 -35.58 -15.62 -33.04
CA THR A 302 -35.08 -16.57 -34.05
C THR A 302 -34.51 -15.81 -35.25
N GLY A 303 -33.18 -15.72 -35.31
CA GLY A 303 -32.44 -15.11 -36.40
C GLY A 303 -32.28 -16.02 -37.60
N ASP A 304 -31.35 -15.70 -38.49
CA ASP A 304 -31.15 -16.41 -39.75
C ASP A 304 -30.40 -17.75 -39.56
N SER A 305 -29.40 -17.79 -38.67
CA SER A 305 -28.61 -18.97 -38.32
C SER A 305 -28.66 -19.36 -36.84
N ARG A 306 -29.10 -18.46 -35.94
CA ARG A 306 -29.15 -18.68 -34.49
C ARG A 306 -30.49 -18.37 -33.85
N VAL A 307 -30.81 -19.16 -32.84
CA VAL A 307 -31.81 -18.80 -31.82
C VAL A 307 -31.11 -18.11 -30.65
N PHE A 308 -31.70 -17.02 -30.18
CA PHE A 308 -31.30 -16.25 -29.00
C PHE A 308 -32.35 -16.43 -27.92
N LEU A 309 -31.94 -16.64 -26.67
CA LEU A 309 -32.81 -16.99 -25.55
C LEU A 309 -32.49 -16.11 -24.34
N ARG A 310 -33.53 -15.74 -23.58
CA ARG A 310 -33.38 -15.21 -22.22
C ARG A 310 -32.82 -16.29 -21.28
N GLU A 311 -31.97 -15.90 -20.33
CA GLU A 311 -31.35 -16.85 -19.36
C GLU A 311 -32.38 -17.76 -18.68
N THR A 312 -33.58 -17.24 -18.36
CA THR A 312 -34.69 -18.02 -17.75
C THR A 312 -35.20 -19.14 -18.66
N ILE A 313 -35.31 -18.90 -19.95
CA ILE A 313 -35.82 -19.86 -20.94
C ILE A 313 -34.76 -20.93 -21.24
N TRP A 314 -33.51 -20.51 -21.40
CA TRP A 314 -32.38 -21.43 -21.49
C TRP A 314 -32.28 -22.32 -20.24
N LYS A 315 -32.35 -21.74 -19.04
CA LYS A 315 -32.31 -22.48 -17.78
C LYS A 315 -33.44 -23.51 -17.67
N GLN A 316 -34.68 -23.16 -18.07
CA GLN A 316 -35.78 -24.12 -18.15
C GLN A 316 -35.46 -25.29 -19.09
N PHE A 317 -34.86 -25.03 -20.26
CA PHE A 317 -34.51 -26.07 -21.22
C PHE A 317 -33.32 -26.93 -20.77
N GLU A 318 -32.29 -26.36 -20.15
CA GLU A 318 -31.18 -27.13 -19.54
C GLU A 318 -31.66 -27.97 -18.37
N ASP A 319 -32.45 -27.41 -17.45
CA ASP A 319 -32.92 -28.14 -16.27
C ASP A 319 -33.95 -29.22 -16.67
N ALA A 320 -34.73 -29.01 -17.73
CA ALA A 320 -35.55 -30.06 -18.35
C ALA A 320 -34.69 -31.13 -19.05
N LEU A 321 -33.64 -30.76 -19.79
CA LEU A 321 -32.74 -31.70 -20.48
C LEU A 321 -31.98 -32.56 -19.47
N ARG A 322 -31.44 -31.95 -18.41
CA ARG A 322 -30.81 -32.61 -17.25
C ARG A 322 -31.76 -33.59 -16.54
N GLN A 323 -33.08 -33.37 -16.61
CA GLN A 323 -34.11 -34.30 -16.11
C GLN A 323 -34.42 -35.41 -17.13
N ALA A 324 -34.56 -35.08 -18.42
CA ALA A 324 -34.85 -36.05 -19.48
C ALA A 324 -33.69 -37.03 -19.69
N GLU A 325 -32.43 -36.56 -19.77
CA GLU A 325 -31.24 -37.43 -19.78
C GLU A 325 -31.17 -38.35 -18.55
N LYS A 326 -31.58 -37.84 -17.38
CA LYS A 326 -31.61 -38.60 -16.12
C LYS A 326 -32.72 -39.68 -16.16
N GLY A 327 -33.81 -39.43 -16.88
CA GLY A 327 -34.85 -40.41 -17.22
C GLY A 327 -34.36 -41.47 -18.22
N GLU A 328 -33.81 -41.07 -19.36
CA GLU A 328 -33.29 -42.01 -20.38
C GLU A 328 -32.14 -42.88 -19.84
N ARG A 329 -31.25 -42.32 -19.02
CA ARG A 329 -30.18 -43.05 -18.32
C ARG A 329 -30.70 -43.97 -17.20
N ALA A 330 -31.97 -43.84 -16.80
CA ALA A 330 -32.65 -44.83 -15.96
C ALA A 330 -33.37 -45.89 -16.81
N ALA A 331 -34.05 -45.50 -17.89
CA ALA A 331 -34.73 -46.42 -18.80
C ALA A 331 -33.77 -47.42 -19.48
N ARG A 332 -32.64 -46.94 -20.03
CA ARG A 332 -31.56 -47.79 -20.57
C ARG A 332 -30.91 -48.70 -19.52
N LYS A 333 -31.16 -48.44 -18.24
CA LYS A 333 -30.66 -49.21 -17.10
C LYS A 333 -31.59 -50.34 -16.67
N GLY A 334 -32.90 -50.20 -16.96
CA GLY A 334 -33.87 -51.28 -16.82
C GLY A 334 -33.82 -52.22 -18.03
N GLY A 335 -33.84 -51.68 -19.25
CA GLY A 335 -33.84 -52.48 -20.48
C GLY A 335 -32.57 -53.30 -20.74
N ALA A 336 -31.47 -53.06 -20.01
CA ALA A 336 -30.23 -53.84 -20.12
C ALA A 336 -30.20 -55.08 -19.21
N ALA A 337 -31.32 -55.42 -18.54
CA ALA A 337 -31.40 -56.57 -17.64
C ALA A 337 -31.92 -57.86 -18.31
N ASP A 338 -32.65 -57.75 -19.43
CA ASP A 338 -33.34 -58.88 -20.06
C ASP A 338 -32.54 -59.57 -21.19
N ASP A 339 -31.60 -58.86 -21.84
CA ASP A 339 -30.81 -59.41 -22.98
C ASP A 339 -29.58 -60.24 -22.56
N ASP A 340 -29.07 -60.08 -21.33
CA ASP A 340 -27.78 -60.66 -20.87
C ASP A 340 -27.97 -61.95 -20.03
N ALA A 341 -29.20 -62.47 -19.95
CA ALA A 341 -29.61 -63.53 -19.02
C ALA A 341 -29.45 -64.97 -19.55
N THR A 342 -29.07 -65.19 -20.82
CA THR A 342 -29.03 -66.53 -21.44
C THR A 342 -27.76 -66.79 -22.26
N ALA A 343 -26.58 -66.61 -21.67
CA ALA A 343 -25.30 -66.90 -22.34
C ALA A 343 -24.17 -67.39 -21.40
N ASN A 344 -24.35 -68.55 -20.74
CA ASN A 344 -23.25 -69.50 -20.43
C ASN A 344 -23.74 -70.78 -19.72
N MET A 345 -23.72 -71.92 -20.41
CA MET A 345 -23.56 -73.26 -19.83
C MET A 345 -22.98 -74.22 -20.88
N ASP A 346 -22.21 -75.21 -20.41
CA ASP A 346 -21.16 -75.97 -21.11
C ASP A 346 -21.48 -76.71 -22.44
N ALA A 347 -20.42 -77.21 -23.09
CA ALA A 347 -20.42 -77.67 -24.49
C ALA A 347 -20.50 -79.20 -24.70
N ASN A 348 -21.30 -79.62 -25.69
CA ASN A 348 -20.97 -80.67 -26.68
C ASN A 348 -22.01 -80.73 -27.83
N GLU A 349 -21.60 -81.28 -28.98
CA GLU A 349 -22.43 -81.50 -30.18
C GLU A 349 -23.28 -82.82 -30.09
N PRO A 350 -24.21 -83.15 -31.04
CA PRO A 350 -24.62 -82.45 -32.27
C PRO A 350 -26.15 -82.23 -32.43
N ALA A 351 -26.56 -81.71 -33.58
CA ALA A 351 -27.91 -81.21 -33.89
C ALA A 351 -29.05 -82.25 -34.02
N ASN A 352 -30.28 -81.84 -33.67
CA ASN A 352 -31.48 -82.14 -34.47
C ASN A 352 -32.59 -81.06 -34.26
N SER A 353 -33.66 -81.16 -35.06
CA SER A 353 -34.73 -80.17 -35.27
C SER A 353 -35.98 -80.42 -34.40
N GLN A 354 -36.73 -79.36 -34.01
CA GLN A 354 -38.21 -79.22 -34.11
C GLN A 354 -38.80 -78.14 -33.14
N MET A 355 -39.89 -77.48 -33.56
CA MET A 355 -40.86 -76.80 -32.68
C MET A 355 -42.12 -77.68 -32.54
N PRO A 356 -42.82 -77.67 -31.38
CA PRO A 356 -44.06 -76.87 -31.18
C PRO A 356 -44.05 -76.09 -29.83
N VAL A 357 -44.79 -75.00 -29.52
CA VAL A 357 -46.14 -74.46 -29.89
C VAL A 357 -47.27 -74.82 -28.90
N GLN A 358 -48.12 -73.82 -28.56
CA GLN A 358 -49.38 -73.84 -27.77
C GLN A 358 -49.25 -74.01 -26.23
N GLN A 359 -50.14 -73.49 -25.35
CA GLN A 359 -51.43 -72.76 -25.45
C GLN A 359 -51.36 -71.49 -24.54
N GLN A 360 -52.00 -70.32 -24.72
CA GLN A 360 -53.14 -69.79 -25.51
C GLN A 360 -54.56 -69.91 -24.90
N GLN A 361 -55.04 -68.80 -24.31
CA GLN A 361 -56.44 -68.29 -24.26
C GLN A 361 -56.34 -66.73 -24.25
N GLN A 362 -56.93 -65.94 -25.16
CA GLN A 362 -58.34 -65.72 -25.58
C GLN A 362 -59.04 -64.57 -24.79
N GLN A 363 -59.80 -63.61 -25.37
CA GLN A 363 -60.06 -63.34 -26.80
C GLN A 363 -60.65 -61.93 -27.15
N TYR A 364 -60.25 -61.37 -28.32
CA TYR A 364 -60.94 -60.40 -29.24
C TYR A 364 -61.28 -58.96 -28.72
N GLY A 365 -61.38 -57.90 -29.56
CA GLY A 365 -60.92 -57.72 -30.95
C GLY A 365 -61.71 -56.75 -31.87
N MET A 366 -61.17 -55.54 -32.16
CA MET A 366 -61.46 -54.63 -33.33
C MET A 366 -62.88 -54.01 -33.46
N PRO A 367 -63.16 -52.99 -34.34
CA PRO A 367 -62.40 -52.44 -35.49
C PRO A 367 -62.16 -50.89 -35.50
N THR A 368 -61.93 -50.29 -36.69
CA THR A 368 -61.16 -49.04 -36.95
C THR A 368 -61.88 -47.92 -37.75
N ALA A 369 -61.53 -46.63 -37.47
CA ALA A 369 -61.53 -45.43 -38.36
C ALA A 369 -62.88 -44.94 -38.97
N PRO A 370 -63.13 -43.63 -39.28
CA PRO A 370 -62.19 -42.65 -39.88
C PRO A 370 -62.28 -41.13 -39.48
N GLU A 371 -61.33 -40.34 -40.01
CA GLU A 371 -61.34 -38.92 -40.48
C GLU A 371 -62.05 -37.73 -39.75
N ALA A 372 -61.20 -36.80 -39.26
CA ALA A 372 -61.11 -35.34 -39.55
C ALA A 372 -62.17 -34.25 -39.16
N HIS A 373 -61.63 -33.04 -38.91
CA HIS A 373 -62.21 -31.66 -38.89
C HIS A 373 -62.97 -31.06 -37.67
N SER A 374 -62.22 -30.26 -36.87
CA SER A 374 -62.50 -28.89 -36.33
C SER A 374 -63.90 -28.43 -35.84
N MET A 375 -63.97 -27.87 -34.60
CA MET A 375 -64.26 -26.43 -34.35
C MET A 375 -64.20 -25.94 -32.87
N SER A 376 -63.71 -24.69 -32.71
CA SER A 376 -63.98 -23.58 -31.74
C SER A 376 -64.44 -23.75 -30.27
N MET A 377 -64.04 -22.77 -29.44
CA MET A 377 -64.53 -22.49 -28.08
C MET A 377 -65.78 -21.57 -28.02
N MET A 378 -66.47 -21.58 -26.86
CA MET A 378 -67.24 -20.47 -26.24
C MET A 378 -67.27 -20.68 -24.70
N ALA A 379 -67.70 -19.74 -23.84
CA ALA A 379 -67.22 -18.37 -23.55
C ALA A 379 -68.08 -17.67 -22.46
N MET A 380 -67.45 -17.07 -21.43
CA MET A 380 -67.90 -15.83 -20.71
C MET A 380 -69.21 -15.89 -19.87
N PRO A 381 -69.59 -14.87 -19.03
CA PRO A 381 -69.13 -13.46 -18.99
C PRO A 381 -68.95 -12.69 -17.62
N ASP A 382 -68.17 -11.60 -17.73
CA ASP A 382 -68.30 -10.23 -17.18
C ASP A 382 -68.40 -9.86 -15.67
N ALA A 383 -68.11 -8.56 -15.39
CA ALA A 383 -67.88 -7.94 -14.08
C ALA A 383 -68.58 -6.55 -13.96
N PRO A 384 -68.47 -5.85 -12.81
CA PRO A 384 -68.16 -4.41 -12.86
C PRO A 384 -67.20 -3.89 -11.74
N PHE A 385 -66.88 -2.58 -11.77
CA PHE A 385 -65.73 -1.97 -11.07
C PHE A 385 -66.02 -0.54 -10.52
N ARG A 386 -65.70 -0.24 -9.24
CA ARG A 386 -65.43 1.09 -8.60
C ARG A 386 -65.45 0.96 -7.04
N GLY A 387 -64.71 1.73 -6.24
CA GLY A 387 -63.58 2.66 -6.50
C GLY A 387 -63.40 3.77 -5.42
N TYR A 388 -62.14 4.12 -5.10
CA TYR A 388 -61.68 5.26 -4.23
C TYR A 388 -62.05 5.16 -2.71
N ALA A 389 -61.28 5.68 -1.73
CA ALA A 389 -60.14 6.61 -1.73
C ALA A 389 -59.19 6.48 -0.50
N ALA A 390 -57.96 7.00 -0.66
CA ALA A 390 -57.12 7.72 0.33
C ALA A 390 -56.59 7.08 1.65
N SER A 391 -55.27 7.30 1.82
CA SER A 391 -54.52 7.61 3.07
C SER A 391 -53.65 6.51 3.74
N GLN A 392 -52.51 6.98 4.26
CA GLN A 392 -51.53 6.36 5.17
C GLN A 392 -50.95 4.98 4.78
N ALA A 393 -49.77 5.01 4.16
CA ALA A 393 -48.83 3.89 4.18
C ALA A 393 -47.82 4.11 5.31
N GLY A 394 -47.98 3.38 6.42
CA GLY A 394 -46.92 3.11 7.40
C GLY A 394 -46.26 1.76 7.11
N ASP A 395 -45.11 1.50 7.71
CA ASP A 395 -44.32 0.31 7.41
C ASP A 395 -44.99 -1.02 7.78
N ASN A 396 -44.74 -2.02 6.94
CA ASN A 396 -44.68 -3.42 7.38
C ASN A 396 -43.83 -4.22 6.38
N GLN A 397 -42.57 -4.46 6.73
CA GLN A 397 -41.65 -5.26 5.90
C GLN A 397 -42.00 -6.74 6.01
N SER A 398 -42.51 -7.34 4.94
CA SER A 398 -42.55 -8.79 4.79
C SER A 398 -41.15 -9.31 4.45
N VAL A 399 -40.55 -10.06 5.37
CA VAL A 399 -39.24 -10.71 5.15
C VAL A 399 -39.40 -11.81 4.10
N ILE A 400 -38.93 -11.53 2.88
CA ILE A 400 -38.75 -12.53 1.82
C ILE A 400 -37.28 -12.98 1.84
N PHE A 401 -37.06 -14.27 2.08
CA PHE A 401 -35.73 -14.87 1.95
C PHE A 401 -35.33 -14.95 0.47
N ASN A 402 -34.23 -14.29 0.10
CA ASN A 402 -33.57 -14.46 -1.19
C ASN A 402 -32.32 -15.34 -1.01
N ASP A 403 -32.22 -16.43 -1.77
CA ASP A 403 -31.16 -17.46 -1.64
C ASP A 403 -29.85 -17.14 -2.41
N ASP A 404 -29.57 -15.86 -2.73
CA ASP A 404 -28.46 -15.44 -3.62
C ASP A 404 -27.50 -14.39 -2.99
N GLU A 405 -26.88 -14.72 -1.85
CA GLU A 405 -25.68 -13.99 -1.39
C GLU A 405 -24.59 -14.91 -0.79
N TYR A 406 -23.69 -15.39 -1.64
CA TYR A 406 -22.36 -15.91 -1.23
C TYR A 406 -21.39 -15.85 -2.41
N LEU A 407 -20.55 -14.79 -2.49
CA LEU A 407 -19.24 -14.78 -3.19
C LEU A 407 -18.50 -13.43 -3.00
N GLN A 408 -18.10 -13.08 -1.77
CA GLN A 408 -17.02 -12.10 -1.57
C GLN A 408 -15.66 -12.81 -1.63
N VAL A 409 -15.07 -12.87 -2.83
CA VAL A 409 -13.67 -13.34 -3.00
C VAL A 409 -12.74 -12.14 -2.91
N ARG A 410 -12.03 -12.01 -1.79
CA ARG A 410 -10.83 -11.17 -1.68
C ARG A 410 -9.63 -11.96 -2.20
N ASN A 411 -9.08 -11.56 -3.34
CA ASN A 411 -7.69 -11.85 -3.67
C ASN A 411 -6.82 -10.65 -3.28
N HIS A 412 -5.71 -10.93 -2.58
CA HIS A 412 -4.55 -10.05 -2.62
C HIS A 412 -3.84 -10.20 -3.98
N PRO A 413 -3.36 -9.10 -4.59
CA PRO A 413 -2.21 -9.13 -5.47
C PRO A 413 -0.95 -8.84 -4.65
N GLY A 414 -0.07 -9.83 -4.50
CA GLY A 414 1.32 -9.59 -4.14
C GLY A 414 2.09 -9.13 -5.39
N ALA A 415 2.85 -8.05 -5.27
CA ALA A 415 3.70 -7.54 -6.35
C ALA A 415 4.87 -6.76 -5.76
N TYR A 416 5.98 -7.45 -5.46
CA TYR A 416 7.26 -6.79 -5.19
C TYR A 416 7.80 -6.16 -6.48
N GLN A 417 8.31 -4.93 -6.38
CA GLN A 417 9.31 -4.44 -7.32
C GLN A 417 10.32 -3.57 -6.58
N GLY A 418 11.55 -4.08 -6.44
CA GLY A 418 12.65 -3.36 -5.81
C GLY A 418 13.13 -2.20 -6.68
N SER A 419 13.53 -1.09 -6.04
CA SER A 419 14.10 0.08 -6.72
C SER A 419 15.60 0.18 -6.41
N PHE A 420 16.42 0.26 -7.46
CA PHE A 420 17.84 0.61 -7.35
C PHE A 420 18.04 2.09 -7.69
N ALA A 421 18.98 2.76 -7.01
CA ALA A 421 19.09 4.21 -7.02
C ALA A 421 19.81 4.79 -8.25
N GLY A 422 19.45 6.02 -8.64
CA GLY A 422 20.16 6.87 -9.58
C GLY A 422 20.03 8.35 -9.21
N HIS A 423 21.12 9.11 -9.25
CA HIS A 423 21.15 10.53 -8.85
C HIS A 423 20.94 11.48 -10.03
N SER A 424 20.29 12.63 -9.81
CA SER A 424 20.86 13.97 -10.11
C SER A 424 19.85 15.12 -9.89
N GLY A 425 20.41 16.32 -9.62
CA GLY A 425 19.83 17.64 -9.92
C GLY A 425 20.93 18.49 -10.58
N PRO A 426 20.91 19.84 -10.55
CA PRO A 426 19.89 20.77 -10.01
C PRO A 426 19.53 21.96 -10.97
N SER A 427 18.70 22.92 -10.49
CA SER A 427 18.56 24.31 -11.03
C SER A 427 17.90 24.50 -12.41
N SER A 428 17.34 25.67 -12.81
CA SER A 428 17.07 26.97 -12.13
C SER A 428 16.15 27.93 -12.92
N TYR A 429 15.32 28.73 -12.20
CA TYR A 429 14.87 30.14 -12.45
C TYR A 429 14.32 30.68 -13.80
N TYR A 430 13.17 31.41 -13.69
CA TYR A 430 12.60 32.59 -14.45
C TYR A 430 11.07 32.41 -14.71
N GLY A 431 10.18 33.42 -14.75
CA GLY A 431 10.26 34.84 -14.32
C GLY A 431 9.30 35.82 -15.05
N GLY A 432 8.06 36.05 -14.54
CA GLY A 432 7.05 37.03 -15.05
C GLY A 432 6.18 36.53 -16.24
N GLY A 433 4.99 37.07 -16.60
CA GLY A 433 4.07 38.09 -16.00
C GLY A 433 3.58 39.15 -17.04
N GLY A 434 2.31 39.58 -17.18
CA GLY A 434 1.00 39.19 -16.59
C GLY A 434 -0.19 40.14 -16.99
N GLY A 435 -1.46 39.71 -16.86
CA GLY A 435 -2.71 40.45 -17.24
C GLY A 435 -3.32 39.99 -18.60
N GLY A 436 -4.62 40.11 -18.96
CA GLY A 436 -5.90 40.55 -18.32
C GLY A 436 -6.93 40.90 -19.45
N GLY A 437 -8.28 40.88 -19.35
CA GLY A 437 -9.27 40.53 -18.31
C GLY A 437 -10.74 40.84 -18.74
N ALA A 438 -11.72 40.77 -17.81
CA ALA A 438 -13.12 41.31 -17.84
C ALA A 438 -14.29 40.66 -18.68
N GLY A 439 -15.19 39.92 -17.98
CA GLY A 439 -16.68 39.96 -18.08
C GLY A 439 -17.43 39.36 -19.30
N PRO A 440 -18.77 39.11 -19.24
CA PRO A 440 -19.74 39.39 -18.15
C PRO A 440 -20.44 38.14 -17.52
N GLN A 441 -21.54 38.34 -16.78
CA GLN A 441 -22.23 37.40 -15.86
C GLN A 441 -23.29 36.52 -16.58
N SER A 442 -23.81 35.37 -16.11
CA SER A 442 -24.24 34.89 -14.76
C SER A 442 -24.44 33.34 -14.80
N VAL A 443 -25.03 32.53 -13.88
CA VAL A 443 -25.93 32.66 -12.71
C VAL A 443 -25.62 31.57 -11.64
N SER A 444 -26.14 31.72 -10.42
CA SER A 444 -26.21 30.74 -9.29
C SER A 444 -27.12 29.51 -9.56
N PRO A 445 -27.13 28.41 -8.74
CA PRO A 445 -26.64 28.32 -7.34
C PRO A 445 -25.87 27.05 -6.88
N GLY A 446 -24.84 27.29 -6.04
CA GLY A 446 -24.60 26.66 -4.72
C GLY A 446 -24.46 25.14 -4.53
N GLN A 447 -23.34 24.72 -3.92
CA GLN A 447 -23.33 24.01 -2.62
C GLN A 447 -21.90 23.95 -2.03
N HIS A 448 -21.77 24.08 -0.70
CA HIS A 448 -20.55 23.67 0.03
C HIS A 448 -20.48 22.15 0.10
N TYR A 449 -19.26 21.60 0.04
CA TYR A 449 -18.71 20.87 1.18
C TYR A 449 -17.20 21.07 1.19
N ASP A 450 -16.66 21.42 2.35
CA ASP A 450 -15.21 21.54 2.54
C ASP A 450 -14.59 20.16 2.80
N ASP A 451 -13.35 20.02 2.34
CA ASP A 451 -12.44 18.92 2.62
C ASP A 451 -11.96 18.99 4.08
N ASP A 452 -11.63 17.86 4.71
CA ASP A 452 -10.74 17.89 5.87
C ASP A 452 -10.05 16.55 6.15
N SER A 453 -8.81 16.61 6.62
CA SER A 453 -7.82 15.56 6.39
C SER A 453 -7.29 14.85 7.66
N VAL A 454 -6.95 13.57 7.48
CA VAL A 454 -5.83 12.81 8.07
C VAL A 454 -5.20 13.34 9.37
N SER A 455 -5.23 12.54 10.46
CA SER A 455 -3.98 12.02 11.08
C SER A 455 -4.15 11.16 12.36
N LEU A 456 -3.24 10.19 12.43
CA LEU A 456 -2.65 9.48 13.58
C LEU A 456 -2.79 10.09 15.00
N TYR A 457 -2.94 9.21 16.00
CA TYR A 457 -1.84 9.03 16.98
C TYR A 457 -1.82 7.63 17.64
N GLU A 458 -0.67 7.25 18.20
CA GLU A 458 -0.40 5.90 18.71
C GLU A 458 0.45 5.91 20.01
N SER A 459 0.06 5.06 20.96
CA SER A 459 0.83 4.45 22.08
C SER A 459 1.51 5.32 23.17
N VAL A 460 1.42 4.87 24.44
CA VAL A 460 2.53 4.43 25.36
C VAL A 460 2.19 4.56 26.88
N TYR A 461 1.87 3.42 27.51
CA TYR A 461 2.30 2.86 28.83
C TYR A 461 2.29 3.56 30.23
N HIS A 462 2.26 2.64 31.24
CA HIS A 462 2.57 2.73 32.70
C HIS A 462 1.52 3.34 33.66
N GLY A 463 1.24 2.81 34.87
CA GLY A 463 1.49 1.45 35.42
C GLY A 463 1.96 1.39 36.89
N ALA A 464 1.18 0.82 37.82
CA ALA A 464 1.61 0.46 39.20
C ALA A 464 0.65 -0.53 39.93
N ARG A 465 1.23 -1.43 40.75
CA ARG A 465 0.83 -2.06 42.05
C ARG A 465 -0.67 -2.08 42.51
N SER A 466 -1.19 -3.08 43.25
CA SER A 466 -0.54 -4.12 44.11
C SER A 466 -1.43 -5.34 44.52
N GLN A 467 -0.77 -6.49 44.77
CA GLN A 467 -0.96 -7.49 45.87
C GLN A 467 -2.31 -8.21 46.17
N ALA A 468 -2.33 -9.55 45.95
CA ALA A 468 -2.68 -10.65 46.89
C ALA A 468 -2.66 -11.99 46.08
N MET A 469 -1.92 -13.08 46.35
CA MET A 469 -1.65 -13.95 47.53
C MET A 469 -2.74 -14.98 47.90
N SER A 470 -2.72 -16.16 47.26
CA SER A 470 -2.84 -17.53 47.87
C SER A 470 -2.85 -18.61 46.76
N HIS A 471 -1.84 -19.46 46.56
CA HIS A 471 -1.52 -20.71 47.29
C HIS A 471 -2.54 -21.86 47.21
N ALA A 472 -2.31 -22.83 46.30
CA ALA A 472 -2.36 -24.28 46.57
C ALA A 472 -1.88 -25.13 45.36
N HIS A 473 -1.30 -26.31 45.63
CA HIS A 473 -0.96 -27.42 44.72
C HIS A 473 -1.28 -28.75 45.49
N PRO A 474 -1.15 -29.98 44.92
CA PRO A 474 -1.79 -30.51 43.70
C PRO A 474 -2.32 -31.98 43.88
N LEU A 475 -2.81 -32.63 42.79
CA LEU A 475 -3.03 -34.11 42.62
C LEU A 475 -4.17 -34.76 43.45
N PRO A 476 -4.61 -36.03 43.17
CA PRO A 476 -4.35 -36.93 42.02
C PRO A 476 -5.63 -37.47 41.33
N SER A 477 -5.46 -38.43 40.41
CA SER A 477 -6.47 -39.19 39.65
C SER A 477 -6.93 -40.52 40.30
N THR A 478 -8.17 -40.97 40.03
CA THR A 478 -8.55 -42.41 39.86
C THR A 478 -9.95 -42.59 39.21
N TRP A 479 -10.25 -43.81 38.74
CA TRP A 479 -11.56 -44.26 38.18
C TRP A 479 -12.55 -44.75 39.28
N GLY A 480 -13.82 -45.01 38.93
CA GLY A 480 -14.64 -46.03 39.63
C GLY A 480 -16.15 -45.78 39.84
N ASP A 481 -16.95 -46.06 38.80
CA ASP A 481 -18.21 -46.83 38.76
C ASP A 481 -19.36 -46.75 39.82
N ASN A 482 -20.58 -46.89 39.26
CA ASN A 482 -21.82 -47.51 39.78
C ASN A 482 -22.86 -46.74 40.65
N GLU A 483 -23.99 -46.46 39.98
CA GLU A 483 -25.39 -46.78 40.32
C GLU A 483 -26.04 -46.39 41.68
N ALA A 484 -27.04 -45.50 41.59
CA ALA A 484 -28.40 -45.74 42.15
C ALA A 484 -29.46 -44.86 41.43
N THR A 485 -30.73 -45.30 41.46
CA THR A 485 -31.92 -44.61 40.86
C THR A 485 -32.98 -44.36 41.96
N PRO A 486 -34.25 -43.92 41.73
CA PRO A 486 -34.92 -43.37 40.53
C PRO A 486 -35.82 -42.10 40.73
N VAL A 487 -36.08 -41.41 39.61
CA VAL A 487 -37.35 -40.82 39.10
C VAL A 487 -38.55 -40.60 40.07
N ALA A 488 -39.14 -39.38 40.10
CA ALA A 488 -40.54 -39.11 39.64
C ALA A 488 -41.11 -37.68 39.90
N HIS A 489 -42.14 -37.31 39.11
CA HIS A 489 -43.08 -36.14 39.23
C HIS A 489 -42.50 -34.70 39.02
N HIS A 490 -43.19 -33.76 38.34
CA HIS A 490 -44.42 -33.87 37.54
C HIS A 490 -44.48 -32.90 36.31
N LYS A 491 -45.64 -32.79 35.64
CA LYS A 491 -45.78 -32.29 34.25
C LYS A 491 -46.71 -31.06 34.09
N LYS A 492 -46.35 -30.22 33.11
CA LYS A 492 -47.21 -29.44 32.17
C LYS A 492 -48.07 -28.24 32.67
N ALA A 493 -47.69 -27.06 32.16
CA ALA A 493 -48.42 -26.17 31.23
C ALA A 493 -49.79 -25.53 31.62
N ILE A 494 -49.97 -24.27 31.17
CA ILE A 494 -51.14 -23.74 30.41
C ILE A 494 -50.78 -22.38 29.78
N TYR A 495 -51.58 -21.91 28.81
CA TYR A 495 -51.35 -20.70 27.99
C TYR A 495 -52.02 -19.43 28.54
N HIS A 496 -51.40 -18.27 28.33
CA HIS A 496 -51.99 -16.97 27.92
C HIS A 496 -50.87 -16.27 27.12
N GLU A 497 -51.02 -15.76 25.88
CA GLU A 497 -52.04 -14.90 25.26
C GLU A 497 -51.89 -13.41 25.60
N ASN A 498 -51.53 -12.62 24.57
CA ASN A 498 -51.61 -11.16 24.45
C ASN A 498 -50.98 -10.31 25.57
N ALA A 499 -49.65 -10.18 25.54
CA ALA A 499 -48.96 -8.97 26.01
C ALA A 499 -48.61 -8.07 24.81
N GLN A 500 -48.65 -6.75 25.00
CA GLN A 500 -48.46 -5.78 23.91
C GLN A 500 -46.98 -5.57 23.58
N TYR A 501 -46.68 -5.26 22.31
CA TYR A 501 -45.35 -4.82 21.89
C TYR A 501 -45.16 -3.35 22.29
N GLU A 502 -44.64 -3.11 23.50
CA GLU A 502 -43.98 -1.83 23.80
C GLU A 502 -42.59 -1.86 23.15
N PRO A 503 -42.13 -0.76 22.52
CA PRO A 503 -40.76 -0.66 22.05
C PRO A 503 -39.83 -0.63 23.26
N VAL A 504 -38.93 -1.60 23.35
CA VAL A 504 -37.86 -1.61 24.35
C VAL A 504 -36.79 -0.62 23.89
N ASP A 505 -36.86 0.60 24.40
CA ASP A 505 -35.76 1.57 24.37
C ASP A 505 -34.67 1.10 25.36
N GLU A 506 -33.98 0.00 25.02
CA GLU A 506 -32.75 -0.44 25.69
C GLU A 506 -31.59 0.47 25.25
N ASP A 507 -31.53 1.65 25.86
CA ASP A 507 -30.29 2.41 26.02
C ASP A 507 -29.34 1.54 26.88
N ASP A 508 -28.56 0.68 26.23
CA ASP A 508 -27.41 0.00 26.83
C ASP A 508 -26.45 1.08 27.39
N GLU A 509 -26.49 1.33 28.70
CA GLU A 509 -25.52 2.18 29.41
C GLU A 509 -24.14 1.49 29.43
N VAL A 510 -23.47 1.50 28.27
CA VAL A 510 -22.06 1.09 28.13
C VAL A 510 -21.24 1.85 29.16
N GLU A 511 -20.59 1.14 30.09
CA GLU A 511 -19.83 1.76 31.19
C GLU A 511 -18.72 2.69 30.65
N GLU A 512 -19.01 4.00 30.51
CA GLU A 512 -18.01 4.95 30.01
C GLU A 512 -16.78 4.91 30.91
N THR A 513 -15.63 4.54 30.35
CA THR A 513 -14.39 4.42 31.12
C THR A 513 -14.04 5.74 31.80
N ARG A 514 -13.35 5.69 32.94
CA ARG A 514 -12.92 6.89 33.67
C ARG A 514 -12.07 7.84 32.80
N GLN A 515 -11.36 7.31 31.81
CA GLN A 515 -10.63 8.07 30.80
C GLN A 515 -11.58 8.82 29.85
N ARG A 516 -12.60 8.14 29.32
CA ARG A 516 -13.64 8.74 28.46
C ARG A 516 -14.35 9.90 29.18
N ARG A 517 -14.83 9.67 30.41
CA ARG A 517 -15.49 10.72 31.23
C ARG A 517 -14.58 11.94 31.46
N CYS A 518 -13.28 11.70 31.71
CA CYS A 518 -12.30 12.78 31.88
C CYS A 518 -12.08 13.57 30.58
N TRP A 519 -11.97 12.89 29.42
CA TRP A 519 -11.81 13.53 28.11
C TRP A 519 -13.06 14.32 27.70
N VAL A 520 -14.26 13.78 27.93
CA VAL A 520 -15.54 14.48 27.73
C VAL A 520 -15.62 15.75 28.61
N CYS A 521 -15.11 15.70 29.85
CA CYS A 521 -14.99 16.88 30.70
C CYS A 521 -13.99 17.91 30.12
N CYS A 522 -12.77 17.50 29.76
CA CYS A 522 -11.74 18.39 29.21
C CYS A 522 -12.17 19.06 27.90
N THR A 523 -12.85 18.34 27.02
CA THR A 523 -13.32 18.86 25.72
C THR A 523 -14.50 19.81 25.87
N ARG A 524 -15.43 19.54 26.82
CA ARG A 524 -16.46 20.51 27.22
C ARG A 524 -15.86 21.76 27.86
N ILE A 525 -14.80 21.65 28.66
CA ILE A 525 -14.06 22.80 29.21
C ILE A 525 -13.34 23.59 28.11
N LEU A 526 -12.63 22.96 27.18
CA LEU A 526 -11.90 23.67 26.11
C LEU A 526 -12.82 24.35 25.08
N THR A 527 -14.04 23.84 24.90
CA THR A 527 -15.04 24.38 23.96
C THR A 527 -16.18 25.13 24.65
N TRP A 528 -16.03 25.51 25.93
CA TRP A 528 -17.07 26.16 26.75
C TRP A 528 -17.63 27.45 26.14
N TRP A 529 -16.77 28.23 25.48
CA TRP A 529 -17.05 29.49 24.81
C TRP A 529 -17.84 29.33 23.50
N ILE A 530 -18.17 28.10 23.11
CA ILE A 530 -19.03 27.76 21.96
C ILE A 530 -20.35 27.17 22.48
N PRO A 531 -21.42 27.97 22.62
CA PRO A 531 -22.72 27.50 23.07
C PRO A 531 -23.36 26.52 22.08
N GLU A 532 -24.14 25.55 22.59
CA GLU A 532 -24.78 24.53 21.75
C GLU A 532 -25.75 25.09 20.72
N PHE A 533 -26.40 26.23 21.02
CA PHE A 533 -27.30 26.87 20.07
C PHE A 533 -26.56 27.36 18.81
N CYS A 534 -25.28 27.73 18.90
CA CYS A 534 -24.45 28.08 17.75
C CYS A 534 -24.15 26.85 16.89
N ILE A 535 -23.77 25.74 17.53
CA ILE A 535 -23.47 24.47 16.84
C ILE A 535 -24.73 23.94 16.13
N THR A 536 -25.89 24.02 16.78
CA THR A 536 -27.16 23.51 16.25
C THR A 536 -27.76 24.42 15.17
N LYS A 537 -27.73 25.76 15.33
CA LYS A 537 -28.31 26.71 14.36
C LYS A 537 -27.39 27.05 13.20
N CYS A 538 -26.11 27.34 13.47
CA CYS A 538 -25.15 27.74 12.43
C CYS A 538 -24.47 26.51 11.80
N GLY A 539 -24.03 25.56 12.63
CA GLY A 539 -23.39 24.31 12.17
C GLY A 539 -24.36 23.22 11.69
N ARG A 540 -25.68 23.40 11.84
CA ARG A 540 -26.76 22.47 11.46
C ARG A 540 -26.69 21.05 12.09
N MET A 541 -25.78 20.82 13.02
CA MET A 541 -25.59 19.52 13.70
C MET A 541 -26.70 19.31 14.73
N LYS A 542 -27.68 18.44 14.42
CA LYS A 542 -28.85 18.18 15.27
C LYS A 542 -28.67 17.06 16.31
N ARG A 543 -27.89 16.02 16.00
CA ARG A 543 -27.67 14.87 16.90
C ARG A 543 -26.61 15.17 17.96
N GLU A 544 -26.71 14.57 19.15
CA GLU A 544 -25.74 14.80 20.24
C GLU A 544 -24.35 14.21 19.96
N ASP A 545 -24.28 12.97 19.47
CA ASP A 545 -23.03 12.30 19.10
C ASP A 545 -22.19 13.12 18.11
N VAL A 546 -22.82 13.69 17.08
CA VAL A 546 -22.16 14.56 16.10
C VAL A 546 -21.67 15.87 16.74
N ARG A 547 -22.46 16.48 17.65
CA ARG A 547 -22.05 17.68 18.40
C ARG A 547 -20.87 17.40 19.33
N MET A 548 -20.84 16.22 19.97
CA MET A 548 -19.74 15.80 20.84
C MET A 548 -18.47 15.53 20.03
N ALA A 549 -18.54 14.74 18.96
CA ALA A 549 -17.41 14.45 18.07
C ALA A 549 -16.81 15.73 17.45
N TRP A 550 -17.63 16.72 17.13
CA TRP A 550 -17.16 18.04 16.69
C TRP A 550 -16.40 18.80 17.80
N ARG A 551 -16.92 18.80 19.04
CA ARG A 551 -16.22 19.40 20.20
C ARG A 551 -14.88 18.72 20.48
N GLU A 552 -14.81 17.39 20.35
CA GLU A 552 -13.57 16.63 20.52
C GLU A 552 -12.51 17.04 19.48
N LYS A 553 -12.88 17.15 18.20
CA LYS A 553 -11.98 17.65 17.14
C LYS A 553 -11.50 19.08 17.41
N VAL A 554 -12.40 20.00 17.74
CA VAL A 554 -12.02 21.41 18.04
C VAL A 554 -11.08 21.50 19.25
N ALA A 555 -11.31 20.71 20.30
CA ALA A 555 -10.43 20.64 21.46
C ALA A 555 -9.02 20.13 21.10
N ILE A 556 -8.91 19.12 20.22
CA ILE A 556 -7.63 18.63 19.70
C ILE A 556 -6.90 19.74 18.94
N CYS A 557 -7.58 20.44 18.02
CA CYS A 557 -6.98 21.56 17.28
C CYS A 557 -6.48 22.68 18.20
N LEU A 558 -7.23 23.02 19.26
CA LEU A 558 -6.82 24.00 20.26
C LEU A 558 -5.59 23.56 21.07
N ILE A 559 -5.51 22.28 21.44
CA ILE A 559 -4.34 21.70 22.13
C ILE A 559 -3.11 21.74 21.22
N ILE A 560 -3.25 21.37 19.94
CA ILE A 560 -2.15 21.41 18.95
C ILE A 560 -1.67 22.85 18.77
N LEU A 561 -2.57 23.81 18.56
CA LEU A 561 -2.21 25.23 18.42
C LEU A 561 -1.48 25.78 19.66
N LEU A 562 -1.93 25.39 20.87
CA LEU A 562 -1.27 25.76 22.12
C LEU A 562 0.15 25.17 22.22
N ILE A 563 0.33 23.89 21.91
CA ILE A 563 1.64 23.22 21.93
C ILE A 563 2.57 23.85 20.89
N CYS A 564 2.09 24.14 19.68
CA CYS A 564 2.85 24.83 18.64
C CYS A 564 3.26 26.25 19.09
N ALA A 565 2.36 27.03 19.69
CA ALA A 565 2.67 28.36 20.21
C ALA A 565 3.72 28.33 21.33
N ILE A 566 3.61 27.38 22.27
CA ILE A 566 4.61 27.15 23.32
C ILE A 566 5.96 26.74 22.71
N SER A 567 5.95 25.90 21.68
CA SER A 567 7.17 25.44 20.99
C SER A 567 7.88 26.58 20.24
N ILE A 568 7.13 27.46 19.57
CA ILE A 568 7.65 28.67 18.94
C ILE A 568 8.25 29.63 19.98
N LEU A 569 7.58 29.82 21.11
CA LEU A 569 8.07 30.63 22.23
C LEU A 569 9.36 30.05 22.83
N TYR A 570 9.44 28.73 22.99
CA TYR A 570 10.60 28.02 23.52
C TYR A 570 11.80 28.05 22.55
N ILE A 571 11.58 27.87 21.25
CA ILE A 571 12.67 27.80 20.25
C ILE A 571 13.17 29.20 19.84
N LEU A 572 12.28 30.18 19.67
CA LEU A 572 12.66 31.50 19.13
C LEU A 572 12.75 32.59 20.20
N LEU A 573 11.78 32.68 21.11
CA LEU A 573 11.71 33.81 22.07
C LEU A 573 12.64 33.59 23.27
N LEU A 574 12.72 32.36 23.80
CA LEU A 574 13.51 32.08 25.00
C LEU A 574 15.02 32.30 24.82
N PRO A 575 15.70 31.88 23.72
CA PRO A 575 17.11 32.18 23.52
C PRO A 575 17.38 33.68 23.37
N TYR A 576 16.52 34.39 22.64
CA TYR A 576 16.60 35.85 22.45
C TYR A 576 16.42 36.64 23.76
N LEU A 577 15.52 36.17 24.65
CA LEU A 577 15.28 36.76 25.97
C LEU A 577 16.44 36.50 26.95
N LEU A 578 17.07 35.32 26.89
CA LEU A 578 18.19 34.95 27.77
C LEU A 578 19.54 35.53 27.31
N CYS A 579 19.74 35.68 26.00
CA CYS A 579 20.97 36.16 25.37
C CYS A 579 20.66 37.16 24.23
N PRO A 580 20.48 38.46 24.54
CA PRO A 580 20.23 39.46 23.51
C PRO A 580 21.43 39.63 22.57
N THR A 581 21.17 39.91 21.30
CA THR A 581 22.19 40.01 20.25
C THR A 581 23.17 41.16 20.50
N THR A 582 24.40 40.84 20.92
CA THR A 582 25.50 41.81 21.12
C THR A 582 26.56 41.71 20.03
N TYR A 583 26.87 42.83 19.37
CA TYR A 583 27.93 42.92 18.36
C TYR A 583 29.33 42.95 19.00
N LEU A 584 29.79 41.77 19.41
CA LEU A 584 31.11 41.47 19.93
C LEU A 584 31.87 40.60 18.92
N PHE A 585 33.18 40.83 18.80
CA PHE A 585 34.08 40.05 17.96
C PHE A 585 35.35 39.72 18.76
N THR A 586 35.86 38.50 18.69
CA THR A 586 37.22 38.17 19.15
C THR A 586 38.27 38.70 18.16
N SER A 587 39.54 38.69 18.57
CA SER A 587 40.67 38.98 17.67
C SER A 587 40.74 37.99 16.49
N GLU A 588 40.30 36.74 16.69
CA GLU A 588 40.23 35.72 15.64
C GLU A 588 39.10 36.06 14.64
N GLU A 589 37.89 36.34 15.15
CA GLU A 589 36.73 36.76 14.35
C GLU A 589 37.03 38.04 13.55
N LEU A 590 37.76 39.00 14.12
CA LEU A 590 38.22 40.21 13.41
C LEU A 590 39.22 39.86 12.29
N SER A 591 40.12 38.91 12.50
CA SER A 591 41.20 38.61 11.52
C SER A 591 40.70 38.04 10.19
N HIS A 592 39.49 37.48 10.15
CA HIS A 592 38.85 37.03 8.91
C HIS A 592 38.38 38.17 7.99
N TYR A 593 38.23 39.40 8.49
CA TYR A 593 37.76 40.57 7.72
C TYR A 593 38.91 41.29 6.97
N GLN A 594 39.62 40.51 6.13
CA GLN A 594 40.72 40.96 5.26
C GLN A 594 40.34 41.08 3.78
N GLY A 595 39.07 40.80 3.42
CA GLY A 595 38.59 40.85 2.04
C GLY A 595 38.17 42.25 1.58
N THR A 596 38.24 42.49 0.27
CA THR A 596 37.82 43.75 -0.39
C THR A 596 36.37 44.15 -0.16
N GLU A 597 35.50 43.18 0.12
CA GLU A 597 34.06 43.39 0.39
C GLU A 597 33.73 43.68 1.87
N ALA A 598 34.67 43.46 2.79
CA ALA A 598 34.46 43.65 4.23
C ALA A 598 35.79 43.95 4.96
N ILE A 599 36.20 45.22 4.91
CA ILE A 599 37.46 45.73 5.48
C ILE A 599 37.20 46.26 6.90
N TYR A 600 37.32 45.41 7.90
CA TYR A 600 37.07 45.80 9.31
C TYR A 600 38.38 46.02 10.06
N MET A 601 38.41 46.98 10.98
CA MET A 601 39.56 47.28 11.83
C MET A 601 39.14 47.67 13.26
N SER A 602 40.00 47.39 14.24
CA SER A 602 39.83 47.83 15.63
C SER A 602 40.63 49.11 15.90
N VAL A 603 40.00 50.05 16.61
CA VAL A 603 40.64 51.27 17.15
C VAL A 603 40.14 51.49 18.57
N HIS A 604 41.06 51.44 19.55
CA HIS A 604 40.84 51.52 20.99
C HIS A 604 39.73 50.56 21.47
N GLY A 605 39.79 49.32 21.00
CA GLY A 605 38.83 48.24 21.32
C GLY A 605 37.45 48.38 20.67
N VAL A 606 37.26 49.31 19.72
CA VAL A 606 36.01 49.51 18.99
C VAL A 606 36.21 49.15 17.52
N ILE A 607 35.30 48.35 16.96
CA ILE A 607 35.42 47.82 15.59
C ILE A 607 34.57 48.63 14.61
N TYR A 608 35.20 49.02 13.50
CA TYR A 608 34.64 49.86 12.44
C TYR A 608 34.75 49.17 11.07
N ASP A 609 33.70 49.31 10.28
CA ASP A 609 33.61 48.85 8.89
C ASP A 609 34.10 49.95 7.94
N THR A 610 35.33 49.79 7.47
CA THR A 610 36.00 50.79 6.63
C THR A 610 35.85 50.51 5.13
N THR A 611 35.04 49.53 4.74
CA THR A 611 34.70 49.25 3.34
C THR A 611 34.08 50.47 2.61
N PRO A 612 33.22 51.30 3.25
CA PRO A 612 32.76 52.56 2.63
C PRO A 612 33.84 53.66 2.58
N LEU A 613 34.91 53.52 3.37
CA LEU A 613 36.02 54.49 3.45
C LEU A 613 37.15 54.15 2.47
N SER A 614 37.40 52.88 2.16
CA SER A 614 38.45 52.47 1.20
C SER A 614 38.23 53.00 -0.21
N ASN A 615 36.97 53.24 -0.59
CA ASN A 615 36.58 53.79 -1.88
C ASN A 615 36.35 55.31 -1.85
N THR A 616 36.61 55.96 -0.70
CA THR A 616 36.47 57.42 -0.51
C THR A 616 37.85 58.01 -0.22
N GLN A 617 38.34 58.96 -1.02
CA GLN A 617 39.58 59.68 -0.70
C GLN A 617 39.45 60.38 0.66
N HIS A 618 40.28 59.95 1.61
CA HIS A 618 40.34 60.46 2.98
C HIS A 618 41.77 60.73 3.47
N GLY A 619 42.77 60.54 2.60
CA GLY A 619 44.15 60.98 2.82
C GLY A 619 44.35 62.48 2.55
N ILE A 620 45.58 62.94 2.74
CA ILE A 620 46.01 64.28 2.34
C ILE A 620 46.15 64.39 0.81
N SER A 621 46.10 65.60 0.25
CA SER A 621 46.19 65.83 -1.19
C SER A 621 47.51 65.35 -1.82
N THR A 622 48.58 65.26 -1.03
CA THR A 622 49.92 64.81 -1.46
C THR A 622 50.16 63.30 -1.30
N ARG A 623 49.23 62.56 -0.68
CA ARG A 623 49.18 61.09 -0.65
C ARG A 623 47.71 60.65 -0.60
N PRO A 624 47.05 60.42 -1.75
CA PRO A 624 45.73 59.82 -1.77
C PRO A 624 45.80 58.38 -1.24
N VAL A 625 44.76 57.98 -0.51
CA VAL A 625 44.63 56.60 0.01
C VAL A 625 43.91 55.75 -1.04
N THR A 626 44.49 54.61 -1.40
CA THR A 626 43.85 53.62 -2.27
C THR A 626 43.11 52.55 -1.46
N GLN A 627 42.27 51.74 -2.11
CA GLN A 627 41.70 50.56 -1.48
C GLN A 627 42.78 49.57 -1.02
N GLN A 628 43.93 49.51 -1.71
CA GLN A 628 45.04 48.64 -1.35
C GLN A 628 45.75 49.09 -0.06
N ASP A 629 46.01 50.39 0.11
CA ASP A 629 46.56 50.94 1.37
C ASP A 629 45.66 50.59 2.59
N MET A 630 44.36 50.41 2.38
CA MET A 630 43.41 50.04 3.44
C MET A 630 43.35 48.53 3.73
N LEU A 631 43.72 47.67 2.76
CA LEU A 631 43.80 46.22 2.97
C LEU A 631 44.97 45.84 3.89
N ASP A 632 46.07 46.59 3.85
CA ASP A 632 47.22 46.38 4.76
C ASP A 632 46.84 46.56 6.24
N TYR A 633 45.74 47.25 6.54
CA TYR A 633 45.18 47.45 7.88
C TYR A 633 43.93 46.62 8.19
N ALA A 634 43.48 45.80 7.25
CA ALA A 634 42.28 44.97 7.40
C ALA A 634 42.49 43.83 8.41
N GLY A 635 41.46 43.53 9.20
CA GLY A 635 41.47 42.49 10.23
C GLY A 635 42.44 42.74 11.39
N LYS A 636 42.98 43.95 11.54
CA LYS A 636 44.01 44.32 12.54
C LYS A 636 43.46 45.34 13.55
N ASP A 637 44.15 45.45 14.69
CA ASP A 637 44.04 46.62 15.56
C ASP A 637 45.03 47.69 15.11
N VAL A 638 44.54 48.90 14.89
CA VAL A 638 45.31 50.05 14.40
C VAL A 638 45.18 51.26 15.33
N SER A 639 44.94 51.02 16.63
CA SER A 639 44.90 52.06 17.67
C SER A 639 46.15 52.95 17.67
N GLN A 640 47.30 52.41 17.26
CA GLN A 640 48.58 53.10 17.16
C GLN A 640 48.62 54.16 16.04
N LEU A 641 47.78 54.05 15.00
CA LEU A 641 47.61 55.10 13.98
C LEU A 641 46.82 56.31 14.51
N PHE A 642 46.04 56.12 15.57
CA PHE A 642 45.18 57.14 16.16
C PHE A 642 45.58 57.41 17.63
N PRO A 643 46.81 57.89 17.89
CA PRO A 643 47.29 58.15 19.23
C PRO A 643 46.50 59.29 19.87
N ILE A 644 46.23 59.17 21.17
CA ILE A 644 45.54 60.19 21.95
C ILE A 644 46.56 60.80 22.92
N PRO A 645 46.79 62.12 22.92
CA PRO A 645 47.75 62.75 23.84
C PRO A 645 47.40 62.46 25.30
N LEU A 646 48.39 62.12 26.13
CA LEU A 646 48.14 61.77 27.53
C LEU A 646 47.54 62.94 28.33
N THR A 647 47.89 64.18 27.99
CA THR A 647 47.27 65.40 28.56
C THR A 647 45.76 65.52 28.28
N VAL A 648 45.26 64.85 27.23
CA VAL A 648 43.84 64.80 26.86
C VAL A 648 43.15 63.53 27.35
N ALA A 649 43.79 62.36 27.20
CA ALA A 649 43.24 61.08 27.66
C ALA A 649 43.19 60.98 29.20
N CYS A 650 44.27 61.44 29.85
CA CYS A 650 44.52 61.37 31.29
C CYS A 650 44.54 62.78 31.91
N ALA A 651 43.64 63.65 31.44
CA ALA A 651 43.49 65.02 31.92
C ALA A 651 43.31 65.06 33.45
N GLY A 652 44.13 65.89 34.13
CA GLY A 652 44.19 65.96 35.59
C GLY A 652 45.14 64.95 36.25
N LEU A 653 45.79 64.06 35.49
CA LEU A 653 46.91 63.21 35.95
C LEU A 653 48.20 63.53 35.21
N VAL A 654 48.15 63.80 33.91
CA VAL A 654 49.31 64.19 33.09
C VAL A 654 49.14 65.63 32.62
N VAL A 655 50.13 66.47 32.94
CA VAL A 655 50.20 67.90 32.54
C VAL A 655 51.40 68.18 31.64
N ASN A 656 52.47 67.40 31.76
CA ASN A 656 53.71 67.55 31.00
C ASN A 656 53.59 66.86 29.63
N GLU A 657 53.57 67.64 28.54
CA GLU A 657 53.42 67.14 27.15
C GLU A 657 54.58 66.24 26.67
N ASN A 658 55.72 66.26 27.38
CA ASN A 658 56.86 65.38 27.09
C ASN A 658 56.63 63.94 27.57
N VAL A 659 55.66 63.70 28.46
CA VAL A 659 55.27 62.35 28.88
C VAL A 659 54.46 61.71 27.76
N LYS A 660 55.07 60.74 27.07
CA LYS A 660 54.46 59.93 26.01
C LYS A 660 54.67 58.44 26.34
N VAL A 661 53.69 57.57 26.08
CA VAL A 661 53.91 56.11 26.20
C VAL A 661 54.84 55.66 25.07
N VAL A 662 55.92 54.93 25.39
CA VAL A 662 56.96 54.56 24.43
C VAL A 662 56.75 53.11 23.99
N GLY A 663 56.41 52.92 22.70
CA GLY A 663 56.37 51.61 22.05
C GLY A 663 57.75 50.95 21.98
N SER A 664 57.77 49.63 21.75
CA SER A 664 59.02 48.91 21.49
C SER A 664 59.63 49.42 20.18
N ASP A 665 60.95 49.42 20.05
CA ASP A 665 61.58 49.86 18.80
C ASP A 665 61.24 48.95 17.61
N GLU A 666 60.86 47.68 17.88
CA GLU A 666 60.23 46.74 16.94
C GLU A 666 58.82 47.17 16.51
N ASP A 667 57.96 47.60 17.45
CA ASP A 667 56.60 48.11 17.13
C ASP A 667 56.69 49.32 16.19
N ARG A 668 57.72 50.16 16.36
CA ARG A 668 57.94 51.39 15.59
C ARG A 668 58.43 51.15 14.15
N GLN A 669 58.92 49.96 13.82
CA GLN A 669 59.34 49.59 12.47
C GLN A 669 58.20 49.04 11.59
N LEU A 670 57.09 48.61 12.20
CA LEU A 670 55.95 47.98 11.51
C LEU A 670 54.82 48.96 11.13
N ILE A 671 54.96 50.24 11.49
CA ILE A 671 53.94 51.28 11.29
C ILE A 671 54.39 52.25 10.21
N ASP A 672 53.55 52.50 9.19
CA ASP A 672 53.76 53.62 8.28
C ASP A 672 53.55 54.94 9.05
N LEU A 673 54.67 55.57 9.44
CA LEU A 673 54.71 56.84 10.18
C LEU A 673 53.95 57.99 9.50
N THR A 674 53.58 57.87 8.22
CA THR A 674 52.75 58.86 7.52
C THR A 674 51.26 58.73 7.79
N ALA A 675 50.78 57.55 8.18
CA ALA A 675 49.38 57.29 8.52
C ALA A 675 49.04 57.63 10.00
N VAL A 676 50.05 57.96 10.82
CA VAL A 676 49.89 58.25 12.24
C VAL A 676 49.35 59.67 12.45
N HIS A 677 48.22 59.79 13.15
CA HIS A 677 47.60 61.07 13.52
C HIS A 677 48.29 61.71 14.74
N SER A 678 49.53 62.18 14.55
CA SER A 678 50.33 62.91 15.56
C SER A 678 50.87 64.23 15.01
N ALA A 679 51.16 65.17 15.92
CA ALA A 679 51.98 66.35 15.63
C ALA A 679 53.41 65.99 15.18
N ASP A 680 53.90 64.79 15.53
CA ASP A 680 55.20 64.25 15.10
C ASP A 680 55.20 63.74 13.63
N ASN A 681 54.07 63.79 12.92
CA ASN A 681 53.96 63.33 11.52
C ASN A 681 54.59 64.36 10.55
N ARG A 682 55.38 63.90 9.58
CA ARG A 682 56.04 64.75 8.56
C ARG A 682 55.11 65.64 7.72
N TYR A 683 53.81 65.36 7.73
CA TYR A 683 52.78 66.15 7.03
C TYR A 683 52.00 67.12 7.94
N ALA A 684 52.32 67.18 9.24
CA ALA A 684 51.62 68.02 10.21
C ALA A 684 51.86 69.53 10.07
N GLU A 685 52.81 69.95 9.22
CA GLU A 685 53.05 71.36 8.85
C GLU A 685 52.29 71.83 7.59
N LEU A 686 51.55 70.95 6.91
CA LEU A 686 50.87 71.31 5.66
C LEU A 686 49.63 72.19 5.90
N PRO A 687 49.41 73.26 5.10
CA PRO A 687 48.23 74.12 5.23
C PRO A 687 46.91 73.33 5.16
N GLY A 688 46.01 73.58 6.13
CA GLY A 688 44.71 72.91 6.23
C GLY A 688 44.73 71.51 6.86
N VAL A 689 45.90 70.96 7.18
CA VAL A 689 46.04 69.61 7.77
C VAL A 689 45.98 69.68 9.30
N ARG A 690 44.96 69.03 9.88
CA ARG A 690 44.64 69.13 11.33
C ARG A 690 45.32 68.07 12.21
N LEU A 691 46.50 67.59 11.84
CA LEU A 691 47.24 66.54 12.56
C LEU A 691 47.81 67.01 13.92
N LYS A 692 47.96 68.33 14.13
CA LYS A 692 48.44 68.92 15.39
C LYS A 692 47.35 69.16 16.44
N GLU A 693 46.06 68.99 16.12
CA GLU A 693 44.97 69.23 17.06
C GLU A 693 44.94 68.15 18.15
N ALA A 694 45.37 68.45 19.38
CA ALA A 694 45.39 67.48 20.48
C ALA A 694 44.01 66.82 20.77
N ASN A 695 42.91 67.49 20.42
CA ASN A 695 41.55 66.97 20.54
C ASN A 695 41.02 66.26 19.27
N TRP A 696 41.81 66.11 18.21
CA TRP A 696 41.39 65.61 16.88
C TRP A 696 40.62 64.28 16.94
N TYR A 697 41.07 63.34 17.78
CA TYR A 697 40.39 62.06 17.98
C TYR A 697 38.94 62.23 18.45
N LYS A 698 38.71 63.20 19.35
CA LYS A 698 37.40 63.49 19.93
C LYS A 698 36.54 64.39 19.02
N SER A 699 37.14 65.35 18.32
CA SER A 699 36.44 66.35 17.50
C SER A 699 36.20 65.93 16.05
N VAL A 700 37.04 65.05 15.49
CA VAL A 700 37.01 64.65 14.06
C VAL A 700 36.81 63.14 13.89
N PHE A 701 37.64 62.31 14.52
CA PHE A 701 37.58 60.85 14.33
C PHE A 701 36.27 60.25 14.86
N LEU A 702 35.97 60.41 16.16
CA LEU A 702 34.76 59.81 16.75
C LEU A 702 33.45 60.22 16.02
N PRO A 703 33.20 61.48 15.65
CA PRO A 703 32.03 61.85 14.85
C PRO A 703 31.99 61.23 13.45
N ARG A 704 33.14 61.13 12.76
CA ARG A 704 33.23 60.56 11.41
C ARG A 704 33.04 59.04 11.42
N MET A 705 33.60 58.37 12.42
CA MET A 705 33.63 56.90 12.55
C MET A 705 32.37 56.35 13.23
N LYS A 706 31.61 57.17 13.98
CA LYS A 706 30.30 56.77 14.55
C LYS A 706 29.32 56.21 13.51
N LYS A 707 29.40 56.65 12.24
CA LYS A 707 28.56 56.15 11.13
C LYS A 707 28.91 54.74 10.64
N VAL A 708 30.12 54.24 10.95
CA VAL A 708 30.66 52.96 10.46
C VAL A 708 31.02 51.98 11.60
N ARG A 709 30.67 52.32 12.85
CA ARG A 709 30.88 51.45 14.01
C ARG A 709 30.01 50.19 13.91
N LYS A 710 30.62 49.00 14.00
CA LYS A 710 29.91 47.71 14.05
C LYS A 710 29.80 47.17 15.47
N GLY A 711 30.89 47.19 16.25
CA GLY A 711 30.94 46.47 17.52
C GLY A 711 32.07 46.89 18.46
N GLN A 712 32.47 45.97 19.33
CA GLN A 712 33.65 46.07 20.20
C GLN A 712 34.46 44.77 20.13
N LEU A 713 35.78 44.90 20.31
CA LEU A 713 36.68 43.77 20.48
C LEU A 713 36.45 43.13 21.86
N ALA A 714 36.33 41.81 21.90
CA ALA A 714 35.92 41.05 23.07
C ALA A 714 36.93 39.95 23.43
N PHE A 715 37.21 39.79 24.72
CA PHE A 715 38.16 38.81 25.25
C PHE A 715 37.50 37.87 26.26
N ASP A 716 37.84 36.58 26.21
CA ASP A 716 37.38 35.59 27.18
C ASP A 716 38.07 35.84 28.54
N PRO A 717 37.34 35.96 29.67
CA PRO A 717 37.94 36.12 30.99
C PRO A 717 39.01 35.07 31.34
N LYS A 718 38.90 33.85 30.80
CA LYS A 718 39.90 32.78 30.98
C LYS A 718 41.21 33.09 30.26
N GLU A 719 41.15 33.75 29.10
CA GLU A 719 42.31 34.21 28.35
C GLU A 719 42.98 35.40 29.06
N VAL A 720 42.19 36.40 29.44
CA VAL A 720 42.67 37.58 30.21
C VAL A 720 43.40 37.13 31.49
N LYS A 721 42.83 36.17 32.22
CA LYS A 721 43.46 35.56 33.38
C LYS A 721 44.76 34.83 33.04
N LYS A 722 44.75 33.96 32.03
CA LYS A 722 45.91 33.17 31.57
C LYS A 722 47.09 34.05 31.13
N LEU A 723 46.84 35.19 30.49
CA LEU A 723 47.87 36.14 30.06
C LEU A 723 48.44 36.97 31.21
N GLY A 724 47.60 37.32 32.20
CA GLY A 724 48.01 37.98 33.45
C GLY A 724 48.85 37.09 34.36
N GLU A 725 48.38 35.87 34.64
CA GLU A 725 49.08 34.90 35.52
C GLU A 725 50.47 34.51 34.97
N LYS A 726 50.63 34.43 33.65
CA LYS A 726 51.93 34.19 33.01
C LYS A 726 52.89 35.40 33.05
N ASN A 727 52.49 36.53 33.63
CA ASN A 727 53.21 37.81 33.58
C ASN A 727 53.53 38.32 32.15
N GLN A 728 52.90 37.75 31.12
CA GLN A 728 53.14 38.13 29.71
C GLN A 728 52.42 39.44 29.34
N ARG A 729 51.32 39.76 30.03
CA ARG A 729 50.59 41.02 29.91
C ARG A 729 50.17 41.54 31.30
N ARG A 730 50.18 42.86 31.46
CA ARG A 730 49.63 43.57 32.62
C ARG A 730 48.19 43.97 32.32
N TRP A 731 47.31 42.98 32.24
CA TRP A 731 45.88 43.16 31.94
C TRP A 731 45.03 43.17 33.22
N SER A 732 43.90 43.88 33.20
CA SER A 732 42.85 43.76 34.22
C SER A 732 41.47 44.05 33.62
N ILE A 733 40.43 43.42 34.17
CA ILE A 733 39.02 43.74 33.89
C ILE A 733 38.52 44.74 34.94
N ILE A 734 37.96 45.86 34.50
CA ILE A 734 37.42 46.92 35.36
C ILE A 734 36.10 47.43 34.74
N ASN A 735 34.99 47.27 35.45
CA ASN A 735 33.62 47.59 34.97
C ASN A 735 33.26 46.94 33.61
N GLY A 736 33.80 45.74 33.33
CA GLY A 736 33.64 45.04 32.05
C GLY A 736 34.53 45.52 30.90
N ASP A 737 35.28 46.62 31.08
CA ASP A 737 36.34 47.03 30.15
C ASP A 737 37.62 46.22 30.41
N VAL A 738 38.29 45.77 29.35
CA VAL A 738 39.61 45.11 29.42
C VAL A 738 40.69 46.14 29.13
N ILE A 739 41.64 46.28 30.06
CA ILE A 739 42.66 47.34 30.06
C ILE A 739 44.06 46.73 30.06
N ASP A 740 44.95 47.23 29.20
CA ASP A 740 46.35 46.82 29.10
C ASP A 740 47.32 47.95 29.56
N LEU A 741 48.00 47.74 30.69
CA LEU A 741 49.06 48.63 31.17
C LEU A 741 50.48 48.12 30.85
N THR A 742 50.65 47.07 30.05
CA THR A 742 51.97 46.46 29.75
C THR A 742 52.94 47.50 29.18
N LEU A 743 52.47 48.36 28.29
CA LEU A 743 53.30 49.41 27.66
C LEU A 743 53.56 50.60 28.61
N TYR A 744 52.63 50.91 29.51
CA TYR A 744 52.84 51.89 30.60
C TYR A 744 53.97 51.40 31.53
N TYR A 745 53.91 50.16 32.04
CA TYR A 745 54.97 49.61 32.89
C TYR A 745 56.31 49.47 32.16
N ARG A 746 56.30 49.08 30.87
CA ARG A 746 57.51 49.03 30.04
C ARG A 746 58.15 50.41 29.88
N THR A 747 57.34 51.47 29.75
CA THR A 747 57.82 52.85 29.64
C THR A 747 58.35 53.38 30.99
N ALA A 748 57.55 53.27 32.05
CA ALA A 748 57.86 53.84 33.37
C ALA A 748 59.08 53.18 34.04
N ASN A 749 59.37 51.91 33.71
CA ASN A 749 60.53 51.18 34.23
C ASN A 749 61.75 51.21 33.29
N ARG A 750 61.73 51.96 32.18
CA ARG A 750 62.88 52.10 31.28
C ARG A 750 64.01 52.84 32.00
N SER A 751 65.24 52.34 31.92
CA SER A 751 66.41 52.89 32.62
C SER A 751 66.61 54.38 32.39
N GLU A 752 66.48 54.82 31.13
CA GLU A 752 66.49 56.23 30.70
C GLU A 752 65.49 57.11 31.47
N ILE A 753 64.26 56.60 31.70
CA ILE A 753 63.18 57.34 32.37
C ILE A 753 63.40 57.36 33.89
N THR A 754 63.81 56.23 34.48
CA THR A 754 64.09 56.14 35.92
C THR A 754 65.30 56.97 36.37
N ALA A 755 66.16 57.37 35.43
CA ALA A 755 67.30 58.27 35.64
C ALA A 755 66.94 59.77 35.52
N LEU A 756 65.73 60.14 35.08
CA LEU A 756 65.33 61.55 34.96
C LEU A 756 65.02 62.17 36.34
N PRO A 757 65.31 63.47 36.54
CA PRO A 757 64.89 64.20 37.74
C PRO A 757 63.37 64.14 37.96
N ASN A 758 62.60 64.25 36.88
CA ASN A 758 61.12 64.23 36.88
C ASN A 758 60.54 62.82 36.64
N LYS A 759 61.23 61.74 37.07
CA LYS A 759 60.77 60.35 36.88
C LYS A 759 59.34 60.09 37.38
N ASP A 760 58.87 60.82 38.38
CA ASP A 760 57.55 60.63 38.98
C ASP A 760 56.41 61.16 38.07
N ASP A 761 56.68 62.10 37.15
CA ASP A 761 55.76 62.50 36.06
C ASP A 761 55.32 61.29 35.22
N TRP A 762 56.15 60.23 35.17
CA TRP A 762 55.92 59.01 34.38
C TRP A 762 55.22 57.91 35.18
N ARG A 763 55.00 58.08 36.50
CA ARG A 763 54.28 57.13 37.38
C ARG A 763 52.87 57.60 37.77
N TYR A 764 52.22 58.35 36.88
CA TYR A 764 50.89 58.95 37.04
C TYR A 764 49.72 57.96 37.25
N LEU A 765 49.94 56.64 37.09
CA LEU A 765 48.97 55.58 37.42
C LEU A 765 49.40 54.68 38.60
N SER A 766 50.44 55.05 39.35
CA SER A 766 50.95 54.24 40.49
C SER A 766 49.88 53.84 41.52
N ALA A 767 48.81 54.62 41.69
CA ALA A 767 47.67 54.32 42.55
C ALA A 767 46.83 53.08 42.13
N VAL A 768 47.05 52.50 40.94
CA VAL A 768 46.44 51.22 40.51
C VAL A 768 47.43 50.04 40.48
N ASP A 769 48.69 50.21 40.92
CA ASP A 769 49.76 49.25 40.62
C ASP A 769 49.45 47.81 41.07
N ASP A 770 48.84 47.61 42.24
CA ASP A 770 48.45 46.28 42.73
C ASP A 770 47.43 45.58 41.82
N LEU A 771 46.52 46.32 41.16
CA LEU A 771 45.46 45.74 40.32
C LEU A 771 46.03 45.09 39.05
N PHE A 772 47.14 45.61 38.53
CA PHE A 772 47.76 45.15 37.29
C PHE A 772 49.01 44.30 37.53
N THR A 773 49.59 44.33 38.73
CA THR A 773 50.76 43.53 39.12
C THR A 773 50.39 42.32 39.98
N VAL A 774 49.69 42.52 41.10
CA VAL A 774 49.30 41.46 42.06
C VAL A 774 48.01 40.76 41.62
N TYR A 775 46.99 41.53 41.23
CA TYR A 775 45.69 41.01 40.77
C TYR A 775 45.56 40.97 39.24
N SER A 776 46.70 40.81 38.55
CA SER A 776 46.79 40.77 37.09
C SER A 776 45.89 39.67 36.51
N GLY A 777 45.18 39.97 35.42
CA GLY A 777 44.25 39.06 34.76
C GLY A 777 42.93 38.81 35.52
N GLN A 778 42.70 39.42 36.69
CA GLN A 778 41.44 39.30 37.42
C GLN A 778 40.46 40.43 37.08
N ASP A 779 39.19 40.21 37.44
CA ASP A 779 38.24 41.30 37.62
C ASP A 779 38.55 42.06 38.91
N ASN A 780 38.78 43.36 38.75
CA ASN A 780 39.13 44.31 39.80
C ASN A 780 38.10 45.45 39.91
N THR A 781 36.89 45.27 39.36
CA THR A 781 35.77 46.23 39.42
C THR A 781 35.42 46.65 40.86
N ASP A 782 35.51 45.73 41.81
CA ASP A 782 35.32 46.05 43.23
C ASP A 782 36.61 46.57 43.90
N ARG A 783 37.78 46.05 43.51
CA ARG A 783 39.06 46.47 44.12
C ARG A 783 39.42 47.92 43.79
N ILE A 784 39.11 48.41 42.58
CA ILE A 784 39.34 49.80 42.18
C ILE A 784 38.50 50.81 42.99
N GLN A 785 37.50 50.35 43.74
CA GLN A 785 36.67 51.23 44.57
C GLN A 785 37.39 51.74 45.83
N TYR A 786 38.42 51.03 46.29
CA TYR A 786 39.13 51.30 47.55
C TYR A 786 40.35 52.21 47.39
N ILE A 787 40.71 52.59 46.16
CA ILE A 787 41.87 53.44 45.85
C ILE A 787 41.77 54.80 46.56
N ARG A 788 42.92 55.27 47.06
CA ARG A 788 43.06 56.56 47.75
C ARG A 788 44.03 57.48 46.98
N PRO A 789 43.79 58.80 46.94
CA PRO A 789 42.59 59.49 47.41
C PRO A 789 41.39 59.24 46.48
N ALA A 790 40.17 59.24 47.02
CA ALA A 790 38.95 58.94 46.25
C ALA A 790 38.69 59.93 45.10
N SER A 791 39.18 61.18 45.22
CA SER A 791 39.15 62.20 44.17
C SER A 791 39.93 61.80 42.91
N ALA A 792 41.01 61.02 43.03
CA ALA A 792 41.80 60.56 41.89
C ALA A 792 41.11 59.44 41.09
N ARG A 793 40.14 58.71 41.68
CA ARG A 793 39.45 57.58 41.02
C ARG A 793 38.75 58.00 39.70
N GLY A 794 38.20 59.21 39.63
CA GLY A 794 37.54 59.73 38.42
C GLY A 794 38.51 59.96 37.25
N PRO A 795 39.56 60.79 37.43
CA PRO A 795 40.64 60.94 36.45
C PRO A 795 41.32 59.62 36.08
N ILE A 796 41.59 58.73 37.04
CA ILE A 796 42.19 57.40 36.79
C ILE A 796 41.28 56.55 35.90
N LEU A 797 40.00 56.38 36.25
CA LEU A 797 39.05 55.63 35.41
C LEU A 797 38.90 56.21 34.00
N SER A 798 39.01 57.53 33.87
CA SER A 798 38.98 58.23 32.58
C SER A 798 40.23 57.93 31.76
N CYS A 799 41.42 58.07 32.36
CA CYS A 799 42.71 57.75 31.76
C CYS A 799 42.78 56.29 31.25
N LEU A 800 42.42 55.34 32.11
CA LEU A 800 42.42 53.90 31.76
C LEU A 800 41.47 53.60 30.59
N ARG A 801 40.28 54.20 30.57
CA ARG A 801 39.28 54.00 29.49
C ARG A 801 39.63 54.71 28.19
N ASN A 802 40.25 55.89 28.26
CA ASN A 802 40.55 56.72 27.10
C ASN A 802 41.83 56.28 26.36
N MET A 803 42.82 55.72 27.07
CA MET A 803 44.14 55.39 26.50
C MET A 803 44.47 53.90 26.52
N PHE A 804 44.02 53.15 27.54
CA PHE A 804 44.52 51.81 27.83
C PHE A 804 43.47 50.69 27.67
N LYS A 805 42.24 51.03 27.26
CA LYS A 805 41.21 50.04 26.93
C LYS A 805 41.54 49.34 25.61
N VAL A 806 41.73 48.02 25.66
CA VAL A 806 41.92 47.16 24.48
C VAL A 806 40.63 46.48 24.02
N GLY A 807 39.61 46.38 24.87
CA GLY A 807 38.34 45.75 24.52
C GLY A 807 37.37 45.64 25.69
N VAL A 808 36.43 44.72 25.60
CA VAL A 808 35.47 44.37 26.66
C VAL A 808 35.49 42.87 26.96
N VAL A 809 34.89 42.47 28.08
CA VAL A 809 34.68 41.05 28.41
C VAL A 809 33.68 40.43 27.43
N ASP A 810 33.99 39.26 26.88
CA ASP A 810 33.04 38.48 26.09
C ASP A 810 31.99 37.80 26.98
N VAL A 811 30.75 38.32 26.92
CA VAL A 811 29.60 37.79 27.65
C VAL A 811 28.88 36.64 26.94
N ARG A 812 29.20 36.35 25.66
CA ARG A 812 28.56 35.29 24.86
C ARG A 812 28.80 33.90 25.47
N ARG A 813 29.96 33.68 26.08
CA ARG A 813 30.33 32.45 26.82
C ARG A 813 29.85 32.46 28.28
N GLY A 814 29.02 33.43 28.69
CA GLY A 814 28.42 33.48 30.02
C GLY A 814 27.31 32.44 30.20
N TRP A 815 27.11 32.00 31.44
CA TRP A 815 26.16 30.92 31.78
C TRP A 815 24.72 31.18 31.29
N ARG A 816 24.29 32.44 31.17
CA ARG A 816 22.95 32.81 30.66
C ARG A 816 22.74 32.45 29.20
N CYS A 817 23.76 32.65 28.37
CA CYS A 817 23.74 32.33 26.95
C CYS A 817 23.93 30.82 26.74
N GLN A 818 24.89 30.21 27.44
CA GLN A 818 25.10 28.76 27.39
C GLN A 818 23.90 27.95 27.90
N LEU A 819 23.12 28.49 28.85
CA LEU A 819 21.89 27.84 29.33
C LEU A 819 20.88 27.62 28.19
N ALA A 820 20.71 28.58 27.28
CA ALA A 820 19.79 28.43 26.15
C ALA A 820 20.26 27.35 25.16
N GLU A 821 21.57 27.30 24.88
CA GLU A 821 22.21 26.31 24.01
C GLU A 821 22.08 24.88 24.57
N TYR A 822 22.46 24.68 25.84
CA TYR A 822 22.34 23.39 26.51
C TYR A 822 20.90 22.95 26.76
N LEU A 823 19.97 23.89 26.96
CA LEU A 823 18.54 23.61 27.11
C LEU A 823 17.94 23.08 25.80
N LEU A 824 18.24 23.72 24.66
CA LEU A 824 17.84 23.23 23.34
C LEU A 824 18.45 21.84 23.04
N LEU A 825 19.75 21.65 23.33
CA LEU A 825 20.43 20.36 23.18
C LEU A 825 19.76 19.27 24.05
N ALA A 826 19.42 19.56 25.30
CA ALA A 826 18.74 18.62 26.19
C ALA A 826 17.37 18.18 25.62
N THR A 827 16.58 19.09 25.05
CA THR A 827 15.33 18.71 24.35
C THR A 827 15.57 17.89 23.09
N ALA A 828 16.64 18.15 22.32
CA ALA A 828 17.00 17.33 21.15
C ALA A 828 17.42 15.91 21.56
N CYS A 829 18.23 15.77 22.62
CA CYS A 829 18.59 14.48 23.20
C CYS A 829 17.38 13.73 23.75
N PHE A 830 16.43 14.42 24.40
CA PHE A 830 15.18 13.82 24.87
C PHE A 830 14.30 13.32 23.71
N LEU A 831 14.15 14.11 22.63
CA LEU A 831 13.42 13.68 21.45
C LEU A 831 14.09 12.46 20.79
N GLY A 832 15.41 12.47 20.67
CA GLY A 832 16.19 11.31 20.18
C GLY A 832 16.03 10.08 21.06
N LEU A 833 15.97 10.24 22.38
CA LEU A 833 15.69 9.15 23.32
C LEU A 833 14.27 8.59 23.16
N VAL A 834 13.25 9.45 22.98
CA VAL A 834 11.87 9.00 22.73
C VAL A 834 11.76 8.24 21.40
N ILE A 835 12.43 8.71 20.35
CA ILE A 835 12.51 8.01 19.05
C ILE A 835 13.23 6.66 19.22
N LEU A 836 14.35 6.61 19.94
CA LEU A 836 15.09 5.38 20.23
C LEU A 836 14.23 4.39 21.05
N VAL A 837 13.48 4.85 22.06
CA VAL A 837 12.57 4.01 22.84
C VAL A 837 11.41 3.49 21.98
N LYS A 838 10.80 4.32 21.11
CA LYS A 838 9.79 3.83 20.15
C LYS A 838 10.38 2.83 19.14
N PHE A 839 11.59 3.04 18.66
CA PHE A 839 12.31 2.09 17.79
C PHE A 839 12.58 0.76 18.50
N LEU A 840 13.14 0.78 19.72
CA LEU A 840 13.41 -0.42 20.51
C LEU A 840 12.13 -1.17 20.91
N ALA A 841 11.02 -0.47 21.12
CA ALA A 841 9.70 -1.10 21.30
C ALA A 841 9.15 -1.72 20.01
N ALA A 842 9.36 -1.05 18.86
CA ALA A 842 8.96 -1.55 17.54
C ALA A 842 9.73 -2.80 17.08
N LEU A 843 10.90 -3.09 17.68
CA LEU A 843 11.63 -4.36 17.47
C LEU A 843 10.93 -5.59 18.10
N GLN A 844 9.76 -5.44 18.73
CA GLN A 844 8.89 -6.52 19.21
C GLN A 844 9.58 -7.61 20.05
N LEU A 845 10.56 -7.24 20.90
CA LEU A 845 11.23 -8.14 21.85
C LEU A 845 10.32 -8.65 23.00
N GLY A 846 9.00 -8.49 22.87
CA GLY A 846 8.02 -9.05 23.80
C GLY A 846 7.74 -10.51 23.47
N THR A 847 7.56 -11.34 24.50
CA THR A 847 7.04 -12.69 24.32
C THR A 847 5.67 -12.63 23.64
N ARG A 848 5.44 -13.45 22.61
CA ARG A 848 4.10 -13.62 22.03
C ARG A 848 3.17 -14.05 23.15
N ARG A 849 2.21 -13.19 23.52
CA ARG A 849 1.18 -13.55 24.50
C ARG A 849 0.45 -14.78 23.95
N ASN A 850 0.46 -15.88 24.69
CA ASN A 850 -0.30 -17.07 24.32
C ASN A 850 -1.79 -16.69 24.25
N PRO A 851 -2.56 -17.30 23.34
CA PRO A 851 -4.01 -17.18 23.38
C PRO A 851 -4.54 -17.65 24.73
N GLU A 852 -5.71 -17.15 25.12
CA GLU A 852 -6.48 -17.73 26.22
C GLU A 852 -7.00 -19.10 25.77
N ASP A 853 -7.05 -20.07 26.69
CA ASP A 853 -7.50 -21.43 26.39
C ASP A 853 -9.03 -21.51 26.43
N HIS A 854 -9.65 -21.89 25.31
CA HIS A 854 -11.10 -22.02 25.16
C HIS A 854 -11.55 -23.49 25.13
N ASP A 855 -12.81 -23.76 25.48
CA ASP A 855 -13.35 -25.13 25.63
C ASP A 855 -14.52 -25.47 24.67
N LYS A 856 -14.69 -24.66 23.61
CA LYS A 856 -15.73 -24.81 22.59
C LYS A 856 -15.49 -26.02 21.68
N PHE A 857 -16.54 -26.72 21.25
CA PHE A 857 -16.42 -27.82 20.29
C PHE A 857 -16.20 -27.29 18.86
N VAL A 858 -15.21 -27.83 18.14
CA VAL A 858 -14.81 -27.39 16.80
C VAL A 858 -14.59 -28.56 15.85
N ILE A 859 -15.10 -28.43 14.62
CA ILE A 859 -14.84 -29.37 13.53
C ILE A 859 -13.63 -28.90 12.72
N CYS A 860 -12.60 -29.72 12.64
CA CYS A 860 -11.44 -29.54 11.75
C CYS A 860 -11.75 -30.24 10.42
N GLN A 861 -12.26 -29.50 9.44
CA GLN A 861 -12.67 -30.04 8.13
C GLN A 861 -11.47 -30.13 7.18
N VAL A 862 -11.24 -31.32 6.60
CA VAL A 862 -10.20 -31.57 5.60
C VAL A 862 -10.81 -32.17 4.32
N PRO A 863 -10.97 -31.41 3.22
CA PRO A 863 -11.41 -31.94 1.93
C PRO A 863 -10.20 -32.41 1.11
N CYS A 864 -10.15 -33.71 0.80
CA CYS A 864 -9.07 -34.34 0.02
C CYS A 864 -9.59 -34.93 -1.29
N TYR A 865 -8.70 -35.06 -2.27
CA TYR A 865 -8.99 -35.46 -3.65
C TYR A 865 -7.86 -36.28 -4.29
N THR A 866 -6.61 -35.80 -4.29
CA THR A 866 -5.45 -36.43 -4.98
C THR A 866 -4.11 -36.19 -4.28
N GLU A 867 -4.13 -35.86 -2.99
CA GLU A 867 -2.94 -35.53 -2.20
C GLU A 867 -2.10 -36.78 -1.91
N GLY A 868 -0.80 -36.58 -1.64
CA GLY A 868 0.12 -37.66 -1.29
C GLY A 868 -0.02 -38.08 0.18
N GLU A 869 0.45 -39.28 0.49
CA GLU A 869 0.46 -39.84 1.86
C GLU A 869 1.23 -38.93 2.83
N ASP A 870 2.47 -38.54 2.48
CA ASP A 870 3.29 -37.60 3.26
C ASP A 870 2.61 -36.26 3.56
N SER A 871 1.74 -35.77 2.67
CA SER A 871 0.99 -34.52 2.87
C SER A 871 -0.23 -34.72 3.79
N LEU A 872 -1.00 -35.79 3.54
CA LEU A 872 -2.17 -36.13 4.36
C LEU A 872 -1.78 -36.47 5.79
N GLN A 873 -0.69 -37.22 5.97
CA GLN A 873 -0.15 -37.58 7.28
C GLN A 873 0.19 -36.30 8.07
N ARG A 874 1.08 -35.45 7.56
CA ARG A 874 1.48 -34.21 8.26
C ARG A 874 0.29 -33.28 8.54
N ALA A 875 -0.71 -33.23 7.66
CA ALA A 875 -1.94 -32.49 7.92
C ALA A 875 -2.71 -33.05 9.13
N PHE A 876 -2.96 -34.37 9.18
CA PHE A 876 -3.66 -35.01 10.30
C PHE A 876 -2.88 -34.98 11.62
N GLU A 877 -1.57 -35.21 11.57
CA GLU A 877 -0.65 -35.10 12.72
C GLU A 877 -0.69 -33.68 13.32
N SER A 878 -0.60 -32.65 12.46
CA SER A 878 -0.68 -31.24 12.90
C SER A 878 -2.05 -30.84 13.47
N LEU A 879 -3.13 -31.52 13.08
CA LEU A 879 -4.48 -31.34 13.63
C LEU A 879 -4.65 -32.07 14.97
N ALA A 880 -4.01 -33.22 15.16
CA ALA A 880 -3.95 -33.89 16.45
C ALA A 880 -3.20 -33.03 17.47
N ALA A 881 -1.97 -32.62 17.13
CA ALA A 881 -1.05 -31.84 17.98
C ALA A 881 -1.44 -30.34 18.17
N LEU A 882 -2.70 -29.95 17.88
CA LEU A 882 -3.21 -28.62 18.23
C LEU A 882 -3.33 -28.47 19.75
N ASN A 883 -2.79 -27.37 20.30
CA ASN A 883 -2.91 -27.00 21.72
C ASN A 883 -4.35 -26.54 22.02
N TYR A 884 -5.21 -27.53 22.22
CA TYR A 884 -6.66 -27.44 22.43
C TYR A 884 -7.17 -28.80 22.93
N ASP A 885 -8.26 -28.84 23.71
CA ASP A 885 -8.79 -30.12 24.25
C ASP A 885 -9.18 -31.10 23.12
N ASP A 886 -8.57 -32.27 23.12
CA ASP A 886 -8.85 -33.37 22.18
C ASP A 886 -10.33 -33.78 22.19
N LYS A 887 -10.99 -33.69 23.35
CA LYS A 887 -12.42 -33.99 23.55
C LYS A 887 -13.35 -32.90 22.99
N ARG A 888 -12.78 -31.81 22.46
CA ARG A 888 -13.49 -30.71 21.79
C ARG A 888 -13.18 -30.61 20.30
N LYS A 889 -12.08 -31.22 19.83
CA LYS A 889 -11.73 -31.36 18.41
C LYS A 889 -12.53 -32.50 17.77
N LEU A 890 -12.79 -32.38 16.46
CA LEU A 890 -13.24 -33.48 15.60
C LEU A 890 -12.54 -33.34 14.25
N ILE A 891 -11.79 -34.35 13.80
CA ILE A 891 -11.19 -34.36 12.47
C ILE A 891 -12.22 -34.90 11.45
N PHE A 892 -12.78 -34.02 10.62
CA PHE A 892 -13.83 -34.36 9.65
C PHE A 892 -13.26 -34.36 8.23
N VAL A 893 -12.86 -35.54 7.75
CA VAL A 893 -12.21 -35.71 6.44
C VAL A 893 -13.25 -36.03 5.38
N ILE A 894 -13.15 -35.43 4.19
CA ILE A 894 -14.07 -35.67 3.08
C ILE A 894 -13.29 -35.98 1.80
N ALA A 895 -13.25 -37.25 1.43
CA ALA A 895 -12.54 -37.72 0.24
C ALA A 895 -13.45 -37.67 -0.99
N ASP A 896 -13.10 -36.80 -1.95
CA ASP A 896 -13.91 -36.42 -3.10
C ASP A 896 -13.82 -37.41 -4.27
N GLY A 897 -14.25 -38.65 -4.02
CA GLY A 897 -14.31 -39.73 -5.01
C GLY A 897 -13.23 -40.79 -4.84
N MET A 898 -13.44 -41.96 -5.46
CA MET A 898 -12.43 -43.02 -5.52
C MET A 898 -11.41 -42.72 -6.62
N ILE A 899 -10.55 -41.72 -6.38
CA ILE A 899 -9.55 -41.20 -7.32
C ILE A 899 -8.15 -41.54 -6.83
N VAL A 900 -7.23 -41.85 -7.76
CA VAL A 900 -5.80 -42.04 -7.49
C VAL A 900 -5.05 -40.76 -7.88
N GLY A 901 -4.18 -40.27 -6.99
CA GLY A 901 -3.32 -39.11 -7.24
C GLY A 901 -2.16 -39.42 -8.19
N SER A 902 -1.58 -38.39 -8.82
CA SER A 902 -0.42 -38.58 -9.70
C SER A 902 0.82 -38.91 -8.87
N GLY A 903 1.26 -40.18 -8.91
CA GLY A 903 2.36 -40.70 -8.09
C GLY A 903 1.91 -41.58 -6.92
N ASN A 904 0.61 -41.65 -6.64
CA ASN A 904 0.05 -42.55 -5.64
C ASN A 904 -0.21 -43.95 -6.24
N ASP A 905 -0.07 -44.99 -5.42
CA ASP A 905 -0.37 -46.39 -5.79
C ASP A 905 -1.86 -46.74 -5.61
N ARG A 906 -2.49 -46.17 -4.57
CA ARG A 906 -3.87 -46.44 -4.14
C ARG A 906 -4.74 -45.18 -4.13
N PRO A 907 -6.08 -45.30 -4.15
CA PRO A 907 -6.97 -44.15 -4.14
C PRO A 907 -6.83 -43.29 -2.88
N THR A 908 -6.96 -41.98 -2.99
CA THR A 908 -6.88 -41.01 -1.87
C THR A 908 -7.76 -41.41 -0.67
N PRO A 909 -9.02 -41.89 -0.84
CA PRO A 909 -9.81 -42.39 0.29
C PRO A 909 -9.18 -43.60 1.00
N ARG A 910 -8.44 -44.46 0.30
CA ARG A 910 -7.75 -45.61 0.90
C ARG A 910 -6.56 -45.13 1.75
N ILE A 911 -5.76 -44.20 1.22
CA ILE A 911 -4.64 -43.57 1.96
C ILE A 911 -5.16 -42.95 3.27
N VAL A 912 -6.26 -42.19 3.22
CA VAL A 912 -6.88 -41.59 4.42
C VAL A 912 -7.30 -42.64 5.44
N LEU A 913 -7.94 -43.74 5.02
CA LEU A 913 -8.39 -44.80 5.92
C LEU A 913 -7.23 -45.61 6.52
N ASP A 914 -6.15 -45.82 5.75
CA ASP A 914 -4.92 -46.47 6.22
C ASP A 914 -4.18 -45.59 7.25
N LEU A 915 -4.03 -44.28 6.98
CA LEU A 915 -3.41 -43.32 7.91
C LEU A 915 -4.19 -43.18 9.23
N LEU A 916 -5.52 -43.29 9.19
CA LEU A 916 -6.40 -43.21 10.36
C LEU A 916 -6.64 -44.58 11.05
N GLY A 917 -5.92 -45.64 10.63
CA GLY A 917 -5.92 -46.94 11.30
C GLY A 917 -7.21 -47.77 11.16
N VAL A 918 -8.04 -47.51 10.15
CA VAL A 918 -9.30 -48.25 9.93
C VAL A 918 -9.01 -49.68 9.45
N ASP A 919 -9.60 -50.70 10.09
CA ASP A 919 -9.47 -52.11 9.67
C ASP A 919 -9.79 -52.25 8.17
N PRO A 920 -8.87 -52.76 7.33
CA PRO A 920 -9.10 -53.00 5.91
C PRO A 920 -10.37 -53.80 5.57
N LYS A 921 -10.88 -54.60 6.51
CA LYS A 921 -12.12 -55.39 6.39
C LYS A 921 -13.39 -54.58 6.66
N TYR A 922 -13.30 -53.47 7.41
CA TYR A 922 -14.47 -52.65 7.74
C TYR A 922 -14.87 -51.80 6.53
N ASN A 923 -16.05 -52.09 5.98
CA ASN A 923 -16.50 -51.56 4.70
C ASN A 923 -18.01 -51.26 4.74
N PRO A 924 -18.42 -50.13 5.34
CA PRO A 924 -19.85 -49.79 5.53
C PRO A 924 -20.56 -49.55 4.19
N ASP A 925 -21.89 -49.66 4.21
CA ASP A 925 -22.71 -49.52 3.01
C ASP A 925 -22.68 -48.10 2.42
N PRO A 926 -22.75 -47.96 1.08
CA PRO A 926 -22.85 -46.67 0.43
C PRO A 926 -24.25 -46.07 0.60
N LEU A 927 -24.34 -44.89 1.23
CA LEU A 927 -25.60 -44.20 1.52
C LEU A 927 -25.81 -42.98 0.60
N PRO A 928 -27.02 -42.80 0.03
CA PRO A 928 -27.28 -41.73 -0.94
C PRO A 928 -27.36 -40.35 -0.30
N PHE A 929 -26.87 -39.34 -1.03
CA PHE A 929 -27.04 -37.92 -0.74
C PHE A 929 -27.20 -37.09 -2.03
N LYS A 930 -27.67 -35.84 -1.88
CA LYS A 930 -27.78 -34.89 -3.00
C LYS A 930 -26.53 -34.01 -3.07
N SER A 931 -25.70 -34.20 -4.08
CA SER A 931 -24.50 -33.42 -4.42
C SER A 931 -24.81 -32.20 -5.30
N VAL A 932 -23.81 -31.32 -5.47
CA VAL A 932 -23.82 -30.08 -6.28
C VAL A 932 -23.71 -30.36 -7.79
N GLY A 933 -23.24 -31.54 -8.20
CA GLY A 933 -23.09 -31.92 -9.62
C GLY A 933 -24.40 -31.97 -10.41
N GLU A 934 -24.33 -31.87 -11.74
CA GLU A 934 -25.51 -31.64 -12.58
C GLU A 934 -26.33 -32.89 -12.98
N GLY A 935 -27.65 -32.72 -13.13
CA GLY A 935 -28.56 -33.75 -13.65
C GLY A 935 -28.49 -35.08 -12.89
N ALA A 936 -28.01 -36.13 -13.56
CA ALA A 936 -27.83 -37.45 -12.96
C ALA A 936 -26.68 -37.48 -11.92
N ASN A 937 -25.74 -36.53 -11.97
CA ASN A 937 -24.63 -36.37 -11.03
C ASN A 937 -25.02 -35.58 -9.76
N GLN A 938 -26.30 -35.19 -9.62
CA GLN A 938 -26.90 -34.68 -8.37
C GLN A 938 -27.09 -35.77 -7.32
N LEU A 939 -27.17 -37.05 -7.73
CA LEU A 939 -27.17 -38.18 -6.81
C LEU A 939 -25.76 -38.72 -6.69
N ASN A 940 -25.25 -38.73 -5.47
CA ASN A 940 -23.96 -39.30 -5.10
C ASN A 940 -24.19 -40.22 -3.89
N TYR A 941 -23.25 -41.13 -3.62
CA TYR A 941 -23.29 -41.96 -2.42
C TYR A 941 -22.00 -41.73 -1.63
N GLY A 942 -22.13 -41.72 -0.31
CA GLY A 942 -21.01 -41.64 0.62
C GLY A 942 -20.94 -42.88 1.50
N LYS A 943 -19.74 -43.21 1.97
CA LYS A 943 -19.50 -44.13 3.08
C LYS A 943 -19.00 -43.32 4.27
N VAL A 944 -19.48 -43.63 5.47
CA VAL A 944 -19.08 -42.94 6.71
C VAL A 944 -18.26 -43.89 7.55
N TYR A 945 -17.10 -43.43 7.98
CA TYR A 945 -16.21 -44.11 8.93
C TYR A 945 -16.00 -43.19 10.13
N SER A 946 -15.78 -43.76 11.31
CA SER A 946 -15.47 -43.01 12.52
C SER A 946 -14.45 -43.77 13.36
N GLY A 947 -13.80 -43.08 14.29
CA GLY A 947 -12.82 -43.68 15.18
C GLY A 947 -12.10 -42.65 16.04
N LEU A 948 -11.01 -43.08 16.66
CA LEU A 948 -10.07 -42.24 17.39
C LEU A 948 -8.72 -42.29 16.67
N TYR A 949 -8.08 -41.13 16.48
CA TYR A 949 -6.74 -41.01 15.92
C TYR A 949 -5.77 -40.67 17.06
N GLU A 950 -4.72 -41.47 17.20
CA GLU A 950 -3.69 -41.34 18.24
C GLU A 950 -2.38 -40.84 17.64
N HIS A 951 -1.84 -39.73 18.17
CA HIS A 951 -0.57 -39.16 17.73
C HIS A 951 0.09 -38.38 18.88
N GLU A 952 1.36 -38.68 19.19
CA GLU A 952 2.14 -38.06 20.30
C GLU A 952 1.44 -38.02 21.68
N GLY A 953 0.49 -38.94 21.92
CA GLY A 953 -0.32 -39.01 23.15
C GLY A 953 -1.61 -38.18 23.12
N HIS A 954 -1.87 -37.44 22.04
CA HIS A 954 -3.20 -36.90 21.73
C HIS A 954 -4.11 -38.00 21.20
N VAL A 955 -5.40 -37.95 21.56
CA VAL A 955 -6.42 -38.93 21.13
C VAL A 955 -7.67 -38.20 20.68
N VAL A 956 -7.74 -37.89 19.38
CA VAL A 956 -8.77 -37.02 18.79
C VAL A 956 -9.79 -37.86 17.99
N PRO A 957 -11.11 -37.67 18.19
CA PRO A 957 -12.10 -38.36 17.39
C PRO A 957 -12.10 -37.88 15.93
N TYR A 958 -12.35 -38.80 15.01
CA TYR A 958 -12.47 -38.50 13.58
C TYR A 958 -13.75 -39.05 12.96
N LEU A 959 -14.14 -38.45 11.83
CA LEU A 959 -15.18 -38.93 10.95
C LEU A 959 -14.74 -38.71 9.49
N VAL A 960 -14.72 -39.79 8.70
CA VAL A 960 -14.37 -39.76 7.27
C VAL A 960 -15.61 -39.99 6.42
N VAL A 961 -15.91 -39.05 5.51
CA VAL A 961 -16.93 -39.22 4.47
C VAL A 961 -16.23 -39.50 3.14
N VAL A 962 -16.26 -40.76 2.69
CA VAL A 962 -15.73 -41.17 1.39
C VAL A 962 -16.85 -41.11 0.35
N LYS A 963 -16.76 -40.21 -0.63
CA LYS A 963 -17.69 -40.21 -1.77
C LYS A 963 -17.33 -41.35 -2.72
N VAL A 964 -18.30 -42.18 -3.10
CA VAL A 964 -18.09 -43.35 -3.97
C VAL A 964 -18.85 -43.29 -5.30
N GLY A 965 -19.63 -42.24 -5.54
CA GLY A 965 -20.45 -42.13 -6.76
C GLY A 965 -21.68 -43.03 -6.71
N ARG A 966 -22.43 -43.10 -7.81
CA ARG A 966 -23.50 -44.11 -7.95
C ARG A 966 -22.88 -45.47 -8.30
N PRO A 967 -23.49 -46.62 -7.95
CA PRO A 967 -22.95 -47.96 -8.27
C PRO A 967 -22.65 -48.28 -9.75
N THR A 968 -23.03 -47.41 -10.68
CA THR A 968 -22.74 -47.53 -12.12
C THR A 968 -21.97 -46.33 -12.68
N GLU A 969 -21.39 -45.50 -11.83
CA GLU A 969 -20.50 -44.41 -12.20
C GLU A 969 -19.07 -44.96 -12.28
N ARG A 970 -18.55 -45.21 -13.49
CA ARG A 970 -17.20 -45.82 -13.66
C ARG A 970 -16.08 -44.80 -13.85
N ASN A 971 -16.39 -43.62 -14.42
CA ASN A 971 -15.39 -42.57 -14.66
C ASN A 971 -15.44 -41.54 -13.52
N ARG A 972 -14.31 -41.35 -12.83
CA ARG A 972 -14.15 -40.48 -11.65
C ARG A 972 -15.30 -40.59 -10.63
N PRO A 973 -15.61 -41.81 -10.14
CA PRO A 973 -16.76 -42.06 -9.25
C PRO A 973 -16.74 -41.17 -8.01
N GLY A 974 -17.81 -40.41 -7.80
CA GLY A 974 -18.07 -39.64 -6.57
C GLY A 974 -17.44 -38.24 -6.52
N ASN A 975 -16.46 -37.96 -7.38
CA ASN A 975 -15.81 -36.65 -7.53
C ASN A 975 -16.82 -35.57 -7.94
N ARG A 976 -16.87 -34.47 -7.17
CA ARG A 976 -17.67 -33.28 -7.47
C ARG A 976 -16.94 -31.95 -7.15
N GLY A 977 -15.66 -32.00 -6.80
CA GLY A 977 -14.80 -30.87 -6.44
C GLY A 977 -14.88 -30.48 -4.95
N LYS A 978 -13.83 -29.80 -4.44
CA LYS A 978 -13.73 -29.32 -3.04
C LYS A 978 -14.99 -28.58 -2.55
N ARG A 979 -15.65 -27.79 -3.41
CA ARG A 979 -16.92 -27.09 -3.09
C ARG A 979 -18.04 -28.07 -2.69
N ASP A 980 -18.18 -29.20 -3.37
CA ASP A 980 -19.19 -30.21 -3.00
C ASP A 980 -18.85 -30.85 -1.65
N SER A 981 -17.56 -31.08 -1.37
CA SER A 981 -17.11 -31.57 -0.05
C SER A 981 -17.47 -30.60 1.07
N GLN A 982 -17.19 -29.30 0.90
CA GLN A 982 -17.59 -28.27 1.86
C GLN A 982 -19.11 -28.25 2.07
N ILE A 983 -19.90 -28.33 0.98
CA ILE A 983 -21.36 -28.34 1.04
C ILE A 983 -21.93 -29.58 1.76
N VAL A 984 -21.25 -30.74 1.76
CA VAL A 984 -21.69 -31.91 2.57
C VAL A 984 -21.73 -31.54 4.06
N LEU A 985 -20.67 -30.96 4.61
CA LEU A 985 -20.63 -30.55 6.03
C LEU A 985 -21.58 -29.38 6.32
N MET A 986 -21.51 -28.31 5.53
CA MET A 986 -22.33 -27.12 5.77
C MET A 986 -23.84 -27.41 5.70
N ARG A 987 -24.24 -28.34 4.83
CA ARG A 987 -25.64 -28.78 4.72
C ARG A 987 -26.06 -29.75 5.81
N PHE A 988 -25.16 -30.60 6.28
CA PHE A 988 -25.38 -31.40 7.48
C PHE A 988 -25.63 -30.50 8.70
N LEU A 989 -24.73 -29.54 8.97
CA LEU A 989 -24.87 -28.58 10.06
C LEU A 989 -26.15 -27.75 9.93
N ASN A 990 -26.47 -27.24 8.74
CA ASN A 990 -27.75 -26.54 8.50
C ASN A 990 -28.99 -27.41 8.81
N ARG A 991 -28.90 -28.74 8.67
CA ARG A 991 -29.99 -29.64 9.01
C ARG A 991 -30.07 -29.94 10.50
N VAL A 992 -28.92 -30.01 11.18
CA VAL A 992 -28.80 -30.15 12.64
C VAL A 992 -29.33 -28.92 13.38
N HIS A 993 -28.91 -27.70 13.00
CA HIS A 993 -29.25 -26.48 13.76
C HIS A 993 -30.67 -25.91 13.47
N PHE A 994 -31.35 -26.41 12.44
CA PHE A 994 -32.71 -25.97 12.06
C PHE A 994 -33.73 -27.12 11.99
N ASP A 995 -33.42 -28.29 12.58
CA ASP A 995 -34.26 -29.50 12.62
C ASP A 995 -34.85 -29.91 11.25
N ARG A 996 -34.06 -29.77 10.17
CA ARG A 996 -34.52 -29.99 8.79
C ARG A 996 -34.36 -31.45 8.36
N PRO A 997 -35.30 -32.02 7.56
CA PRO A 997 -35.22 -33.41 7.09
C PRO A 997 -33.88 -33.76 6.42
N MET A 998 -33.19 -34.77 6.96
CA MET A 998 -31.89 -35.26 6.52
C MET A 998 -31.99 -36.35 5.43
N ALA A 999 -30.95 -36.51 4.62
CA ALA A 999 -30.78 -37.66 3.72
C ALA A 999 -30.08 -38.83 4.44
N PRO A 1000 -30.12 -40.07 3.92
CA PRO A 1000 -29.53 -41.24 4.59
C PRO A 1000 -28.05 -41.07 5.00
N LEU A 1001 -27.21 -40.46 4.17
CA LEU A 1001 -25.81 -40.18 4.55
C LEU A 1001 -25.70 -39.22 5.74
N GLU A 1002 -26.57 -38.20 5.82
CA GLU A 1002 -26.56 -37.22 6.90
C GLU A 1002 -27.12 -37.80 8.21
N LEU A 1003 -28.08 -38.73 8.12
CA LEU A 1003 -28.54 -39.53 9.25
C LEU A 1003 -27.44 -40.44 9.79
N GLU A 1004 -26.60 -41.01 8.93
CA GLU A 1004 -25.43 -41.80 9.37
C GLU A 1004 -24.35 -40.90 9.99
N ILE A 1005 -24.04 -39.73 9.41
CA ILE A 1005 -23.13 -38.75 10.04
C ILE A 1005 -23.66 -38.33 11.43
N TYR A 1006 -24.97 -38.09 11.56
CA TYR A 1006 -25.61 -37.81 12.85
C TYR A 1006 -25.48 -38.99 13.84
N HIS A 1007 -25.70 -40.21 13.36
CA HIS A 1007 -25.58 -41.44 14.14
C HIS A 1007 -24.15 -41.66 14.66
N GLN A 1008 -23.16 -41.56 13.79
CA GLN A 1008 -21.74 -41.72 14.14
C GLN A 1008 -21.28 -40.67 15.17
N LEU A 1009 -21.67 -39.41 15.00
CA LEU A 1009 -21.33 -38.36 15.98
C LEU A 1009 -22.02 -38.58 17.33
N LYS A 1010 -23.33 -38.82 17.34
CA LYS A 1010 -24.13 -38.87 18.56
C LYS A 1010 -23.99 -40.17 19.34
N ASN A 1011 -23.92 -41.31 18.66
CA ASN A 1011 -24.00 -42.64 19.28
C ASN A 1011 -22.66 -43.36 19.36
N VAL A 1012 -21.68 -43.04 18.48
CA VAL A 1012 -20.36 -43.69 18.47
C VAL A 1012 -19.28 -42.78 19.08
N ILE A 1013 -19.22 -41.51 18.65
CA ILE A 1013 -18.30 -40.51 19.22
C ILE A 1013 -18.87 -39.89 20.52
N GLY A 1014 -20.19 -39.93 20.72
CA GLY A 1014 -20.86 -39.49 21.96
C GLY A 1014 -21.09 -37.98 22.06
N VAL A 1015 -20.88 -37.21 20.99
CA VAL A 1015 -21.05 -35.74 20.97
C VAL A 1015 -22.29 -35.36 20.16
N HIS A 1016 -23.18 -34.55 20.73
CA HIS A 1016 -24.35 -34.09 19.99
C HIS A 1016 -23.92 -33.13 18.87
N PRO A 1017 -24.32 -33.35 17.60
CA PRO A 1017 -23.83 -32.53 16.48
C PRO A 1017 -24.09 -31.03 16.60
N SER A 1018 -25.11 -30.61 17.37
CA SER A 1018 -25.43 -29.19 17.58
C SER A 1018 -24.51 -28.46 18.57
N PHE A 1019 -23.57 -29.16 19.22
CA PHE A 1019 -22.58 -28.52 20.11
C PHE A 1019 -21.37 -27.96 19.34
N TYR A 1020 -21.14 -28.38 18.10
CA TYR A 1020 -20.06 -27.86 17.26
C TYR A 1020 -20.39 -26.45 16.75
N GLU A 1021 -19.95 -25.45 17.50
CA GLU A 1021 -20.19 -24.02 17.21
C GLU A 1021 -19.28 -23.48 16.09
N TYR A 1022 -18.08 -24.06 15.90
CA TYR A 1022 -17.06 -23.55 14.97
C TYR A 1022 -16.58 -24.63 13.99
N VAL A 1023 -16.09 -24.18 12.83
CA VAL A 1023 -15.42 -25.02 11.83
C VAL A 1023 -14.08 -24.40 11.43
N LEU A 1024 -12.98 -25.12 11.67
CA LEU A 1024 -11.67 -24.83 11.10
C LEU A 1024 -11.55 -25.59 9.77
N MET A 1025 -11.51 -24.88 8.65
CA MET A 1025 -11.31 -25.49 7.33
C MET A 1025 -9.81 -25.48 6.98
N VAL A 1026 -9.27 -26.63 6.58
CA VAL A 1026 -7.85 -26.83 6.27
C VAL A 1026 -7.72 -27.62 4.97
N ASP A 1027 -6.86 -27.17 4.06
CA ASP A 1027 -6.55 -27.93 2.84
C ASP A 1027 -5.64 -29.13 3.17
N ALA A 1028 -5.83 -30.23 2.46
CA ALA A 1028 -5.23 -31.53 2.77
C ALA A 1028 -3.70 -31.65 2.55
N ASP A 1029 -3.06 -30.56 2.12
CA ASP A 1029 -1.61 -30.36 1.99
C ASP A 1029 -1.05 -29.33 2.99
N THR A 1030 -1.89 -28.75 3.86
CA THR A 1030 -1.55 -27.69 4.80
C THR A 1030 -1.37 -28.21 6.22
N CYS A 1031 -0.22 -27.89 6.83
CA CYS A 1031 0.06 -28.17 8.25
C CYS A 1031 -0.42 -27.00 9.12
N VAL A 1032 -1.07 -27.28 10.25
CA VAL A 1032 -1.62 -26.24 11.16
C VAL A 1032 -0.66 -25.98 12.32
N SER A 1033 -0.37 -24.71 12.62
CA SER A 1033 0.44 -24.36 13.80
C SER A 1033 -0.32 -24.66 15.10
N PRO A 1034 0.32 -25.22 16.16
CA PRO A 1034 -0.38 -25.66 17.38
C PRO A 1034 -1.25 -24.60 18.08
N GLN A 1035 -0.95 -23.30 17.94
CA GLN A 1035 -1.74 -22.22 18.53
C GLN A 1035 -2.91 -21.72 17.66
N SER A 1036 -3.01 -22.12 16.38
CA SER A 1036 -3.93 -21.49 15.42
C SER A 1036 -5.41 -21.65 15.79
N LEU A 1037 -5.82 -22.83 16.26
CA LEU A 1037 -7.21 -23.11 16.63
C LEU A 1037 -7.66 -22.24 17.83
N ASN A 1038 -6.86 -22.22 18.89
CA ASN A 1038 -7.14 -21.45 20.11
C ASN A 1038 -7.18 -19.93 19.80
N ARG A 1039 -6.29 -19.45 18.91
CA ARG A 1039 -6.31 -18.06 18.39
C ARG A 1039 -7.58 -17.74 17.57
N LEU A 1040 -7.99 -18.63 16.67
CA LEU A 1040 -9.20 -18.47 15.85
C LEU A 1040 -10.44 -18.24 16.72
N ILE A 1041 -10.63 -19.14 17.69
CA ILE A 1041 -11.78 -19.13 18.61
C ILE A 1041 -11.72 -17.89 19.50
N SER A 1042 -10.56 -17.57 20.07
CA SER A 1042 -10.36 -16.36 20.89
C SER A 1042 -10.80 -15.10 20.15
N CYS A 1043 -10.46 -14.94 18.87
CA CYS A 1043 -10.87 -13.78 18.07
C CYS A 1043 -12.38 -13.77 17.79
N MET A 1044 -12.99 -14.90 17.45
CA MET A 1044 -14.44 -14.99 17.17
C MET A 1044 -15.31 -14.88 18.44
N LEU A 1045 -14.78 -15.17 19.62
CA LEU A 1045 -15.43 -14.90 20.91
C LEU A 1045 -15.32 -13.44 21.34
N HIS A 1046 -14.21 -12.76 21.00
CA HIS A 1046 -14.00 -11.34 21.32
C HIS A 1046 -14.85 -10.41 20.44
N ASP A 1047 -15.14 -10.76 19.19
CA ASP A 1047 -16.11 -10.04 18.34
C ASP A 1047 -17.08 -11.03 17.65
N GLN A 1048 -18.28 -11.13 18.22
CA GLN A 1048 -19.37 -12.00 17.73
C GLN A 1048 -19.90 -11.59 16.34
N ARG A 1049 -19.48 -10.44 15.78
CA ARG A 1049 -19.81 -10.03 14.40
C ARG A 1049 -18.90 -10.69 13.36
N VAL A 1050 -17.81 -11.35 13.79
CA VAL A 1050 -16.84 -12.00 12.91
C VAL A 1050 -17.35 -13.38 12.50
N MET A 1051 -18.03 -13.45 11.36
CA MET A 1051 -18.55 -14.69 10.76
C MET A 1051 -17.47 -15.65 10.22
N GLY A 1052 -16.20 -15.22 10.17
CA GLY A 1052 -15.09 -16.06 9.71
C GLY A 1052 -13.76 -15.31 9.68
N ILE A 1053 -12.66 -16.05 9.83
CA ILE A 1053 -11.29 -15.54 9.89
C ILE A 1053 -10.41 -16.36 8.94
N CYS A 1054 -9.55 -15.69 8.17
CA CYS A 1054 -8.51 -16.35 7.39
C CYS A 1054 -7.21 -16.41 8.22
N GLY A 1055 -6.54 -17.57 8.23
CA GLY A 1055 -5.22 -17.72 8.84
C GLY A 1055 -4.11 -17.17 7.97
N GLU A 1056 -2.93 -16.95 8.55
CA GLU A 1056 -1.71 -16.67 7.80
C GLU A 1056 -1.07 -18.00 7.36
N THR A 1057 -0.95 -18.21 6.05
CA THR A 1057 -0.28 -19.39 5.46
C THR A 1057 1.15 -19.05 5.07
N ARG A 1058 2.12 -19.92 5.39
CA ARG A 1058 3.54 -19.76 5.04
C ARG A 1058 4.10 -21.05 4.45
N LEU A 1059 5.21 -20.92 3.72
CA LEU A 1059 5.96 -22.07 3.21
C LEU A 1059 6.74 -22.73 4.34
N ALA A 1060 6.41 -23.97 4.70
CA ALA A 1060 7.12 -24.76 5.71
C ALA A 1060 8.60 -25.07 5.36
N ASN A 1061 9.02 -24.72 4.15
CA ASN A 1061 10.35 -24.91 3.59
C ASN A 1061 11.00 -23.60 3.12
N GLU A 1062 10.60 -22.43 3.67
CA GLU A 1062 11.09 -21.10 3.28
C GLU A 1062 12.62 -21.05 3.08
N ASP A 1063 13.41 -21.39 4.10
CA ASP A 1063 14.89 -21.33 4.05
C ASP A 1063 15.59 -22.51 3.31
N LEU A 1064 14.87 -23.52 2.81
CA LEU A 1064 15.51 -24.74 2.30
C LEU A 1064 16.18 -24.58 0.91
N THR A 1065 15.76 -23.60 0.11
CA THR A 1065 16.34 -23.32 -1.22
C THR A 1065 16.29 -21.83 -1.54
N TRP A 1066 17.16 -21.36 -2.44
CA TRP A 1066 17.12 -19.96 -2.91
C TRP A 1066 15.76 -19.59 -3.55
N ALA A 1067 15.05 -20.56 -4.13
CA ALA A 1067 13.76 -20.36 -4.78
C ALA A 1067 12.61 -20.23 -3.77
N THR A 1068 12.60 -21.05 -2.72
CA THR A 1068 11.64 -20.94 -1.61
C THR A 1068 11.85 -19.67 -0.80
N MET A 1069 13.11 -19.25 -0.60
CA MET A 1069 13.44 -17.99 0.06
C MET A 1069 12.92 -16.76 -0.70
N ILE A 1070 12.88 -16.83 -2.04
CA ILE A 1070 12.32 -15.76 -2.89
C ILE A 1070 10.79 -15.77 -2.87
N GLN A 1071 10.14 -16.93 -2.79
CA GLN A 1071 8.68 -17.05 -2.77
C GLN A 1071 8.00 -16.48 -1.50
N VAL A 1072 8.78 -16.07 -0.50
CA VAL A 1072 8.30 -15.41 0.73
C VAL A 1072 8.24 -13.87 0.59
N TYR A 1073 8.78 -13.30 -0.50
CA TYR A 1073 8.76 -11.87 -0.82
C TYR A 1073 7.91 -11.58 -2.07
#